data_AF-A0A1Q3CYK0-F1
#
_entry.id   AF-A0A1Q3CYK0-F1
#
_cell.length_a   1.000
_cell.length_b   1.000
_cell.length_c   1.000
_cell.angle_alpha   90.00
_cell.angle_beta   90.00
_cell.angle_gamma   90.00
#
_symmetry.space_group_name_H-M   'P 1'
#
loop_
_entity.id
_entity.type
_entity.pdbx_description
1 polymer ?
#
loop_
_entity_poly.entity_id
_entity_poly.type
_entity_poly.pdbx_seq_one_letter_code
_entity_poly.pdbx_strand_id
1 'polypeptide(L)'
;MFTLSLLILILFHTVGAATTPPKNATFPAIIVFGDSIVDPGNNNYIITLAKCDFSPYGRDFEGGKPTGRFSNGKLATDLLAEAYGVKELLPAYLDPNLQIEDLLTGVSFASGGSGYDPLTAKLETALPLSDQLDMFRSYLSKLKSAVGEEKTSAIMSKSLFIVFSGSNDIAQTYNLIRRAQYDIESYTDLTVSFALSFLQELYGLGARKVGVFSAPPIGCVPSQRTIRGGIERKCSQKENQAAILFNSKISSKVDALSKQFPDFRIVYLDVFNPLLSLIKNPARYGFEVVNKGCCGTGNIEVSLLCNRLEDAITCTDASKYIFWDSFHPTEKAYKIIASQIVQKHTKGSFTSAKLNAVVDVEPTISVFLACFLTLDVESIVIKIFYALGDSILDPGNNNYIATIVKCNFSPYGRDLKGRRKGRFSNGKIPADFVAEYYGVKELVPPYLDPSLQLQDLLTGVSFASGASGYDPLTSKLASALSPSDQLELFKGYISKVKSAVGEEKTAAIVSKSLCLISSGSDDIANNYELLPFRRAHYDDEAYANLTASYASVFIKELVKLGVRKIGVFSAPPIGCVPSQRTLGGGIDRECSQKANNLAKLFNSKLSSQIDGLSKEFPDSRIVYLDVYNPLLSLIKNPAKNGFEVVNKGCCGTGVIEVSVLCNKLEEAKTCKNASNHIFWDSYHPTEKAYKILTSQLINKYSSRLL
;
A
#
# COMPACT_ATOMS: atom_id res chain seq x y z
N MET A 1 5.89 -29.42 -73.13
CA MET A 1 6.03 -29.85 -71.71
C MET A 1 5.22 -28.82 -70.91
N PHE A 2 4.14 -29.16 -70.18
CA PHE A 2 4.09 -30.01 -68.97
C PHE A 2 5.04 -29.45 -67.88
N THR A 3 4.61 -29.02 -66.69
CA THR A 3 3.33 -29.20 -65.95
C THR A 3 3.06 -28.04 -64.95
N LEU A 4 1.85 -28.00 -64.36
CA LEU A 4 1.40 -27.49 -63.02
C LEU A 4 2.34 -26.62 -62.15
N SER A 5 1.87 -25.66 -61.35
CA SER A 5 0.55 -25.54 -60.68
C SER A 5 0.15 -24.10 -60.32
N LEU A 6 -1.14 -23.91 -60.03
CA LEU A 6 -1.76 -22.67 -59.53
C LEU A 6 -1.68 -22.58 -57.99
N LEU A 7 -1.04 -21.53 -57.43
CA LEU A 7 -1.51 -20.82 -56.22
C LEU A 7 -0.61 -19.60 -55.89
N ILE A 8 -1.21 -18.40 -55.84
CA ILE A 8 -0.91 -17.25 -54.94
C ILE A 8 -1.95 -16.18 -55.29
N LEU A 9 -2.79 -15.79 -54.33
CA LEU A 9 -3.73 -14.68 -54.49
C LEU A 9 -3.92 -13.97 -53.14
N ILE A 10 -3.73 -12.64 -53.15
CA ILE A 10 -4.22 -11.67 -52.16
C ILE A 10 -3.96 -12.03 -50.68
N LEU A 11 -2.73 -11.75 -50.23
CA LEU A 11 -2.51 -11.24 -48.88
C LEU A 11 -2.36 -9.72 -48.98
N PHE A 12 -3.34 -8.96 -48.47
CA PHE A 12 -3.15 -7.76 -47.64
C PHE A 12 -4.51 -7.10 -47.30
N HIS A 13 -4.55 -6.38 -46.18
CA HIS A 13 -5.64 -5.51 -45.71
C HIS A 13 -7.03 -6.12 -45.47
N THR A 14 -7.17 -6.82 -44.33
CA THR A 14 -8.34 -6.63 -43.46
C THR A 14 -7.90 -6.06 -42.11
N VAL A 15 -7.67 -4.74 -42.05
CA VAL A 15 -7.65 -4.04 -40.76
C VAL A 15 -9.07 -4.11 -40.21
N GLY A 16 -9.24 -4.62 -39.00
CA GLY A 16 -10.58 -4.85 -38.43
C GLY A 16 -11.34 -3.54 -38.24
N ALA A 17 -12.35 -3.30 -39.07
CA ALA A 17 -13.26 -2.18 -38.90
C ALA A 17 -13.96 -2.27 -37.53
N ALA A 18 -14.10 -1.13 -36.85
CA ALA A 18 -14.77 -1.06 -35.57
C ALA A 18 -16.26 -1.40 -35.74
N THR A 19 -16.67 -2.59 -35.30
CA THR A 19 -18.06 -3.04 -35.36
C THR A 19 -18.88 -2.35 -34.29
N THR A 20 -19.71 -1.38 -34.69
CA THR A 20 -20.72 -0.79 -33.80
C THR A 20 -21.70 -1.85 -33.30
N PRO A 21 -22.21 -1.74 -32.05
CA PRO A 21 -23.26 -2.64 -31.55
C PRO A 21 -24.54 -2.59 -32.40
N PRO A 22 -25.39 -3.63 -32.36
CA PRO A 22 -26.66 -3.61 -33.08
C PRO A 22 -27.55 -2.45 -32.59
N LYS A 23 -28.09 -1.68 -33.53
CA LYS A 23 -28.79 -0.38 -33.34
C LYS A 23 -29.99 -0.37 -32.37
N ASN A 24 -30.40 -1.51 -31.82
CA ASN A 24 -31.62 -1.67 -31.02
C ASN A 24 -31.34 -1.90 -29.50
N ALA A 25 -30.10 -1.70 -29.05
CA ALA A 25 -29.69 -1.95 -27.65
C ALA A 25 -29.00 -0.73 -27.01
N THR A 26 -29.71 0.39 -26.91
CA THR A 26 -29.26 1.55 -26.12
C THR A 26 -29.59 1.36 -24.63
N PHE A 27 -28.62 1.68 -23.76
CA PHE A 27 -28.83 1.79 -22.32
C PHE A 27 -28.99 3.28 -21.97
N PRO A 28 -29.91 3.68 -21.07
CA PRO A 28 -30.06 5.09 -20.70
C PRO A 28 -28.87 5.61 -19.87
N ALA A 29 -28.21 4.72 -19.13
CA ALA A 29 -26.99 5.01 -18.39
C ALA A 29 -26.09 3.77 -18.29
N ILE A 30 -24.79 4.00 -18.07
CA ILE A 30 -23.85 2.96 -17.60
C ILE A 30 -23.35 3.35 -16.21
N ILE A 31 -23.47 2.43 -15.26
CA ILE A 31 -23.16 2.65 -13.84
C ILE A 31 -22.09 1.64 -13.42
N VAL A 32 -20.99 2.13 -12.83
CA VAL A 32 -19.76 1.33 -12.68
C VAL A 32 -19.30 1.26 -11.22
N PHE A 33 -18.88 0.09 -10.79
CA PHE A 33 -18.33 -0.21 -9.46
C PHE A 33 -17.07 -1.06 -9.58
N GLY A 34 -16.11 -0.92 -8.65
CA GLY A 34 -14.91 -1.74 -8.69
C GLY A 34 -13.60 -1.11 -8.24
N ASP A 35 -12.52 -1.63 -8.83
CA ASP A 35 -11.12 -1.26 -8.62
C ASP A 35 -10.56 -0.31 -9.71
N SER A 36 -9.22 -0.14 -9.74
CA SER A 36 -8.49 0.79 -10.61
C SER A 36 -8.66 0.51 -12.12
N ILE A 37 -9.06 -0.69 -12.52
CA ILE A 37 -9.34 -1.01 -13.93
C ILE A 37 -10.54 -0.22 -14.48
N VAL A 38 -11.42 0.28 -13.59
CA VAL A 38 -12.66 0.97 -13.94
C VAL A 38 -12.90 2.28 -13.16
N ASP A 39 -11.88 2.79 -12.46
CA ASP A 39 -11.87 4.09 -11.77
C ASP A 39 -11.41 5.23 -12.72
N PRO A 40 -12.31 6.16 -13.12
CA PRO A 40 -11.97 7.27 -13.98
C PRO A 40 -11.34 8.46 -13.24
N GLY A 41 -11.23 8.43 -11.91
CA GLY A 41 -10.64 9.49 -11.09
C GLY A 41 -11.30 9.76 -9.73
N ASN A 42 -12.12 8.86 -9.17
CA ASN A 42 -12.67 9.04 -7.81
C ASN A 42 -11.54 9.17 -6.78
N ASN A 43 -10.45 8.43 -6.99
CA ASN A 43 -9.27 8.48 -6.12
C ASN A 43 -8.60 9.86 -6.06
N ASN A 44 -8.82 10.75 -7.04
CA ASN A 44 -8.32 12.13 -7.00
C ASN A 44 -8.88 12.89 -5.78
N TYR A 45 -10.13 12.62 -5.41
CA TYR A 45 -10.91 13.37 -4.41
C TYR A 45 -10.83 12.80 -2.99
N ILE A 46 -10.08 11.70 -2.78
CA ILE A 46 -9.81 11.11 -1.46
C ILE A 46 -8.31 11.15 -1.11
N ILE A 47 -7.99 10.76 0.12
CA ILE A 47 -6.61 10.59 0.59
C ILE A 47 -6.23 9.12 0.43
N THR A 48 -5.48 8.80 -0.62
CA THR A 48 -4.98 7.46 -0.97
C THR A 48 -3.63 7.56 -1.65
N LEU A 49 -2.82 6.49 -1.58
CA LEU A 49 -1.62 6.33 -2.38
C LEU A 49 -1.92 5.90 -3.83
N ALA A 50 -3.10 5.35 -4.11
CA ALA A 50 -3.49 4.91 -5.45
C ALA A 50 -4.07 6.08 -6.28
N LYS A 51 -3.23 7.01 -6.72
CA LYS A 51 -3.62 8.12 -7.64
C LYS A 51 -2.91 8.08 -8.98
N CYS A 52 -3.56 8.64 -10.01
CA CYS A 52 -3.07 8.75 -11.39
C CYS A 52 -3.47 10.12 -12.00
N ASP A 53 -3.52 11.17 -11.18
CA ASP A 53 -3.80 12.57 -11.53
C ASP A 53 -2.52 13.37 -11.92
N PHE A 54 -1.45 12.65 -12.28
CA PHE A 54 -0.17 13.21 -12.70
C PHE A 54 0.45 12.45 -13.89
N SER A 55 1.23 13.15 -14.71
CA SER A 55 2.06 12.58 -15.78
C SER A 55 3.00 11.48 -15.22
N PRO A 56 3.19 10.36 -15.94
CA PRO A 56 2.79 10.15 -17.34
C PRO A 56 1.37 9.60 -17.58
N TYR A 57 0.53 9.41 -16.56
CA TYR A 57 -0.86 8.98 -16.78
C TYR A 57 -1.64 9.99 -17.66
N GLY A 58 -2.57 9.49 -18.47
CA GLY A 58 -3.35 10.33 -19.40
C GLY A 58 -2.55 10.99 -20.54
N ARG A 59 -1.27 10.64 -20.77
CA ARG A 59 -0.43 11.20 -21.84
C ARG A 59 -1.05 11.10 -23.24
N ASP A 60 -1.75 10.00 -23.51
CA ASP A 60 -2.37 9.72 -24.82
C ASP A 60 -3.88 10.10 -24.82
N PHE A 61 -4.37 10.70 -23.72
CA PHE A 61 -5.72 11.26 -23.57
C PHE A 61 -5.82 12.68 -24.17
N GLU A 62 -7.02 13.25 -24.27
CA GLU A 62 -7.18 14.58 -24.89
C GLU A 62 -6.39 15.67 -24.15
N GLY A 63 -5.53 16.36 -24.89
CA GLY A 63 -4.63 17.39 -24.37
C GLY A 63 -3.53 16.85 -23.44
N GLY A 64 -3.29 15.54 -23.40
CA GLY A 64 -2.29 14.90 -22.52
C GLY A 64 -2.60 15.04 -21.03
N LYS A 65 -3.88 15.20 -20.67
CA LYS A 65 -4.29 15.50 -19.29
C LYS A 65 -4.45 14.22 -18.45
N PRO A 66 -3.71 14.08 -17.32
CA PRO A 66 -3.99 13.03 -16.36
C PRO A 66 -5.35 13.26 -15.70
N THR A 67 -6.26 12.28 -15.78
CA THR A 67 -7.61 12.39 -15.22
C THR A 67 -7.81 11.59 -13.93
N GLY A 68 -6.81 10.82 -13.47
CA GLY A 68 -6.99 9.80 -12.44
C GLY A 68 -7.19 8.38 -12.99
N ARG A 69 -7.40 8.24 -14.30
CA ARG A 69 -7.43 6.94 -15.00
C ARG A 69 -6.08 6.23 -14.89
N PHE A 70 -6.10 4.96 -14.50
CA PHE A 70 -4.93 4.07 -14.42
C PHE A 70 -4.51 3.57 -15.81
N SER A 71 -4.21 4.48 -16.74
CA SER A 71 -3.79 4.18 -18.11
C SER A 71 -3.12 5.39 -18.79
N ASN A 72 -2.62 5.20 -20.00
CA ASN A 72 -2.23 6.30 -20.90
C ASN A 72 -3.44 7.07 -21.46
N GLY A 73 -4.63 6.46 -21.49
CA GLY A 73 -5.82 7.02 -22.14
C GLY A 73 -7.14 6.49 -21.57
N LYS A 74 -8.13 6.27 -22.44
CA LYS A 74 -9.48 5.79 -22.08
C LYS A 74 -9.44 4.38 -21.44
N LEU A 75 -10.31 4.16 -20.46
CA LEU A 75 -10.53 2.85 -19.85
C LEU A 75 -11.49 1.99 -20.69
N ALA A 76 -11.53 0.69 -20.42
CA ALA A 76 -12.49 -0.22 -21.05
C ALA A 76 -13.95 0.21 -20.84
N THR A 77 -14.27 0.88 -19.72
CA THR A 77 -15.61 1.40 -19.42
C THR A 77 -15.98 2.63 -20.24
N ASP A 78 -15.05 3.57 -20.46
CA ASP A 78 -15.25 4.69 -21.40
C ASP A 78 -15.56 4.16 -22.81
N LEU A 79 -14.74 3.23 -23.28
CA LEU A 79 -14.86 2.62 -24.61
C LEU A 79 -16.17 1.82 -24.78
N LEU A 80 -16.74 1.29 -23.68
CA LEU A 80 -18.08 0.68 -23.67
C LEU A 80 -19.19 1.74 -23.71
N ALA A 81 -19.07 2.85 -22.96
CA ALA A 81 -20.04 3.95 -22.98
C ALA A 81 -20.10 4.63 -24.36
N GLU A 82 -18.95 4.84 -24.99
CA GLU A 82 -18.80 5.35 -26.35
C GLU A 82 -19.45 4.38 -27.35
N ALA A 83 -19.12 3.08 -27.27
CA ALA A 83 -19.65 2.07 -28.19
C ALA A 83 -21.18 1.91 -28.12
N TYR A 84 -21.79 2.03 -26.93
CA TYR A 84 -23.25 1.99 -26.76
C TYR A 84 -23.93 3.37 -26.98
N GLY A 85 -23.17 4.41 -27.30
CA GLY A 85 -23.71 5.76 -27.58
C GLY A 85 -24.30 6.47 -26.36
N VAL A 86 -23.80 6.17 -25.15
CA VAL A 86 -24.33 6.71 -23.88
C VAL A 86 -23.62 8.02 -23.52
N LYS A 87 -22.28 8.03 -23.57
CA LYS A 87 -21.39 9.19 -23.45
C LYS A 87 -19.97 8.78 -23.86
N GLU A 88 -19.11 9.73 -24.21
CA GLU A 88 -17.73 9.41 -24.61
C GLU A 88 -16.83 8.98 -23.45
N LEU A 89 -17.02 9.60 -22.28
CA LEU A 89 -16.21 9.37 -21.07
C LEU A 89 -17.13 9.16 -19.88
N LEU A 90 -16.86 8.16 -19.04
CA LEU A 90 -17.55 8.01 -17.76
C LEU A 90 -16.85 8.87 -16.70
N PRO A 91 -17.56 9.80 -16.03
CA PRO A 91 -16.97 10.61 -14.99
C PRO A 91 -16.94 9.89 -13.63
N ALA A 92 -16.07 10.38 -12.75
CA ALA A 92 -15.99 9.98 -11.35
C ALA A 92 -17.16 10.57 -10.57
N TYR A 93 -17.90 9.77 -9.77
CA TYR A 93 -19.00 10.27 -8.94
C TYR A 93 -18.57 11.36 -7.93
N LEU A 94 -17.29 11.35 -7.51
CA LEU A 94 -16.74 12.36 -6.61
C LEU A 94 -16.29 13.67 -7.28
N ASP A 95 -16.40 13.80 -8.61
CA ASP A 95 -16.09 15.07 -9.28
C ASP A 95 -17.11 16.16 -8.90
N PRO A 96 -16.69 17.27 -8.24
CA PRO A 96 -17.60 18.34 -7.82
C PRO A 96 -18.21 19.11 -9.00
N ASN A 97 -17.74 18.90 -10.23
CA ASN A 97 -18.24 19.55 -11.43
C ASN A 97 -19.42 18.81 -12.10
N LEU A 98 -19.80 17.62 -11.60
CA LEU A 98 -20.89 16.80 -12.17
C LEU A 98 -22.22 17.56 -12.27
N GLN A 99 -22.82 17.56 -13.45
CA GLN A 99 -24.17 18.06 -13.67
C GLN A 99 -25.21 16.93 -13.55
N ILE A 100 -26.49 17.28 -13.50
CA ILE A 100 -27.55 16.26 -13.33
C ILE A 100 -27.70 15.39 -14.60
N GLU A 101 -27.37 15.94 -15.76
CA GLU A 101 -27.27 15.26 -17.06
C GLU A 101 -26.23 14.13 -17.03
N ASP A 102 -25.09 14.35 -16.35
CA ASP A 102 -24.07 13.32 -16.15
C ASP A 102 -24.61 12.17 -15.32
N LEU A 103 -25.32 12.48 -14.22
CA LEU A 103 -25.90 11.47 -13.35
C LEU A 103 -26.97 10.65 -14.07
N LEU A 104 -27.84 11.31 -14.86
CA LEU A 104 -28.91 10.68 -15.64
C LEU A 104 -28.38 9.70 -16.69
N THR A 105 -27.16 9.91 -17.17
CA THR A 105 -26.45 9.05 -18.15
C THR A 105 -25.37 8.16 -17.53
N GLY A 106 -25.18 8.23 -16.20
CA GLY A 106 -24.36 7.30 -15.42
C GLY A 106 -22.92 7.73 -15.15
N VAL A 107 -22.34 7.14 -14.11
CA VAL A 107 -21.06 7.51 -13.48
C VAL A 107 -20.33 6.26 -12.99
N SER A 108 -19.04 6.40 -12.63
CA SER A 108 -18.32 5.37 -11.89
C SER A 108 -18.18 5.73 -10.40
N PHE A 109 -18.44 4.75 -9.54
CA PHE A 109 -18.17 4.75 -8.10
C PHE A 109 -16.88 4.01 -7.75
N ALA A 110 -16.23 3.39 -8.74
CA ALA A 110 -15.02 2.58 -8.55
C ALA A 110 -13.85 3.38 -7.97
N SER A 111 -12.96 2.70 -7.25
CA SER A 111 -11.83 3.31 -6.54
C SER A 111 -10.58 2.45 -6.68
N GLY A 112 -9.50 3.04 -7.18
CA GLY A 112 -8.22 2.35 -7.29
C GLY A 112 -7.71 1.80 -5.95
N GLY A 113 -7.24 0.56 -5.94
CA GLY A 113 -6.87 -0.16 -4.71
C GLY A 113 -8.03 -0.84 -3.97
N SER A 114 -9.28 -0.70 -4.44
CA SER A 114 -10.42 -1.43 -3.87
C SER A 114 -10.45 -2.92 -4.24
N GLY A 115 -11.34 -3.68 -3.60
CA GLY A 115 -11.44 -5.15 -3.65
C GLY A 115 -12.80 -5.66 -3.16
N TYR A 116 -13.04 -6.98 -3.19
CA TYR A 116 -14.23 -7.57 -2.54
C TYR A 116 -13.98 -7.83 -1.04
N ASP A 117 -12.75 -8.15 -0.64
CA ASP A 117 -12.34 -8.16 0.78
C ASP A 117 -12.21 -6.71 1.30
N PRO A 118 -12.98 -6.27 2.33
CA PRO A 118 -12.88 -4.91 2.86
C PRO A 118 -11.48 -4.56 3.40
N LEU A 119 -10.65 -5.56 3.73
CA LEU A 119 -9.25 -5.35 4.09
C LEU A 119 -8.42 -4.80 2.92
N THR A 120 -8.77 -5.13 1.68
CA THR A 120 -8.06 -4.68 0.47
C THR A 120 -8.10 -3.17 0.33
N ALA A 121 -9.31 -2.60 0.30
CA ALA A 121 -9.48 -1.15 0.23
C ALA A 121 -8.85 -0.43 1.44
N LYS A 122 -8.95 -1.02 2.65
CA LYS A 122 -8.32 -0.48 3.86
C LYS A 122 -6.81 -0.32 3.73
N LEU A 123 -6.11 -1.33 3.19
CA LEU A 123 -4.65 -1.30 3.07
C LEU A 123 -4.16 -0.19 2.13
N GLU A 124 -4.88 0.06 1.03
CA GLU A 124 -4.57 1.08 0.04
C GLU A 124 -5.19 2.47 0.36
N THR A 125 -5.92 2.61 1.48
CA THR A 125 -6.77 3.78 1.80
C THR A 125 -7.78 4.15 0.69
N ALA A 126 -8.26 3.15 -0.04
CA ALA A 126 -9.27 3.24 -1.10
C ALA A 126 -10.70 3.13 -0.56
N LEU A 127 -11.70 3.38 -1.41
CA LEU A 127 -13.13 3.20 -1.05
C LEU A 127 -13.54 1.72 -1.18
N PRO A 128 -13.87 1.02 -0.08
CA PRO A 128 -14.43 -0.33 -0.15
C PRO A 128 -15.80 -0.31 -0.85
N LEU A 129 -16.24 -1.47 -1.34
CA LEU A 129 -17.51 -1.59 -2.07
C LEU A 129 -18.75 -1.18 -1.24
N SER A 130 -18.69 -1.20 0.10
CA SER A 130 -19.70 -0.61 0.99
C SER A 130 -19.91 0.88 0.71
N ASP A 131 -18.82 1.63 0.66
CA ASP A 131 -18.82 3.07 0.51
C ASP A 131 -19.21 3.43 -0.93
N GLN A 132 -18.88 2.57 -1.90
CA GLN A 132 -19.39 2.67 -3.27
C GLN A 132 -20.92 2.46 -3.33
N LEU A 133 -21.50 1.56 -2.53
CA LEU A 133 -22.95 1.42 -2.39
C LEU A 133 -23.60 2.62 -1.70
N ASP A 134 -22.97 3.23 -0.69
CA ASP A 134 -23.50 4.43 -0.03
C ASP A 134 -23.41 5.69 -0.90
N MET A 135 -22.36 5.80 -1.72
CA MET A 135 -22.32 6.76 -2.83
C MET A 135 -23.44 6.51 -3.85
N PHE A 136 -23.74 5.25 -4.19
CA PHE A 136 -24.84 4.91 -5.09
C PHE A 136 -26.24 5.18 -4.48
N ARG A 137 -26.45 4.91 -3.19
CA ARG A 137 -27.66 5.31 -2.44
C ARG A 137 -27.84 6.83 -2.48
N SER A 138 -26.75 7.58 -2.33
CA SER A 138 -26.75 9.05 -2.45
C SER A 138 -27.07 9.53 -3.88
N TYR A 139 -26.53 8.87 -4.90
CA TYR A 139 -26.84 9.10 -6.31
C TYR A 139 -28.32 8.82 -6.65
N LEU A 140 -28.89 7.73 -6.12
CA LEU A 140 -30.31 7.42 -6.29
C LEU A 140 -31.19 8.53 -5.70
N SER A 141 -30.85 9.07 -4.53
CA SER A 141 -31.55 10.22 -3.95
C SER A 141 -31.43 11.48 -4.82
N LYS A 142 -30.25 11.77 -5.39
CA LYS A 142 -30.06 12.88 -6.35
C LYS A 142 -30.96 12.72 -7.59
N LEU A 143 -31.04 11.51 -8.16
CA LEU A 143 -31.93 11.23 -9.30
C LEU A 143 -33.41 11.37 -8.94
N LYS A 144 -33.85 10.81 -7.79
CA LYS A 144 -35.25 10.93 -7.34
C LYS A 144 -35.69 12.39 -7.18
N SER A 145 -34.83 13.24 -6.62
CA SER A 145 -35.10 14.68 -6.50
C SER A 145 -35.16 15.41 -7.84
N ALA A 146 -34.41 14.98 -8.85
CA ALA A 146 -34.32 15.66 -10.14
C ALA A 146 -35.38 15.21 -11.17
N VAL A 147 -35.75 13.93 -11.19
CA VAL A 147 -36.65 13.36 -12.21
C VAL A 147 -37.81 12.54 -11.67
N GLY A 148 -37.94 12.41 -10.34
CA GLY A 148 -38.98 11.62 -9.70
C GLY A 148 -38.64 10.13 -9.60
N GLU A 149 -39.37 9.43 -8.72
CA GLU A 149 -39.08 8.03 -8.37
C GLU A 149 -39.38 7.04 -9.50
N GLU A 150 -40.50 7.22 -10.21
CA GLU A 150 -40.89 6.36 -11.35
C GLU A 150 -39.82 6.43 -12.46
N LYS A 151 -39.43 7.64 -12.88
CA LYS A 151 -38.40 7.83 -13.92
C LYS A 151 -37.02 7.36 -13.45
N THR A 152 -36.67 7.54 -12.18
CA THR A 152 -35.42 6.98 -11.61
C THR A 152 -35.43 5.44 -11.72
N SER A 153 -36.52 4.80 -11.33
CA SER A 153 -36.70 3.34 -11.41
C SER A 153 -36.70 2.84 -12.86
N ALA A 154 -37.29 3.60 -13.78
CA ALA A 154 -37.30 3.33 -15.21
C ALA A 154 -35.92 3.50 -15.87
N ILE A 155 -35.03 4.34 -15.31
CA ILE A 155 -33.62 4.40 -15.71
C ILE A 155 -32.88 3.18 -15.14
N MET A 156 -32.88 2.97 -13.80
CA MET A 156 -32.10 1.89 -13.15
C MET A 156 -32.42 0.49 -13.70
N SER A 157 -33.70 0.18 -13.91
CA SER A 157 -34.12 -1.11 -14.50
C SER A 157 -33.68 -1.30 -15.97
N LYS A 158 -33.31 -0.23 -16.67
CA LYS A 158 -32.88 -0.23 -18.07
C LYS A 158 -31.38 0.00 -18.26
N SER A 159 -30.68 0.60 -17.31
CA SER A 159 -29.22 0.86 -17.33
C SER A 159 -28.38 -0.42 -17.43
N LEU A 160 -27.13 -0.28 -17.85
CA LEU A 160 -26.10 -1.30 -17.70
C LEU A 160 -25.28 -1.03 -16.44
N PHE A 161 -25.14 -2.04 -15.59
CA PHE A 161 -24.25 -2.01 -14.43
C PHE A 161 -22.99 -2.81 -14.74
N ILE A 162 -21.83 -2.31 -14.35
CA ILE A 162 -20.52 -2.97 -14.51
C ILE A 162 -19.87 -3.12 -13.13
N VAL A 163 -19.39 -4.32 -12.83
CA VAL A 163 -18.67 -4.63 -11.59
C VAL A 163 -17.33 -5.27 -11.96
N PHE A 164 -16.22 -4.64 -11.60
CA PHE A 164 -14.85 -5.17 -11.80
C PHE A 164 -14.08 -5.11 -10.47
N SER A 165 -13.89 -6.26 -9.81
CA SER A 165 -13.18 -6.34 -8.53
C SER A 165 -12.63 -7.77 -8.31
N GLY A 166 -11.88 -7.98 -7.22
CA GLY A 166 -11.25 -9.26 -6.85
C GLY A 166 -9.80 -9.42 -7.32
N SER A 167 -9.32 -8.53 -8.21
CA SER A 167 -7.93 -8.55 -8.69
C SER A 167 -6.95 -8.22 -7.57
N ASN A 168 -7.24 -7.18 -6.79
CA ASN A 168 -6.41 -6.74 -5.67
C ASN A 168 -6.45 -7.70 -4.48
N ASP A 169 -7.60 -8.31 -4.20
CA ASP A 169 -7.77 -9.35 -3.17
C ASP A 169 -6.73 -10.46 -3.36
N ILE A 170 -6.60 -10.98 -4.58
CA ILE A 170 -5.67 -12.09 -4.89
C ILE A 170 -4.23 -11.58 -5.05
N ALA A 171 -4.02 -10.49 -5.78
CA ALA A 171 -2.66 -10.01 -6.10
C ALA A 171 -1.93 -9.47 -4.86
N GLN A 172 -2.67 -8.77 -3.98
CA GLN A 172 -2.14 -7.98 -2.88
C GLN A 172 -2.55 -8.58 -1.53
N THR A 173 -3.83 -8.51 -1.16
CA THR A 173 -4.32 -8.78 0.21
C THR A 173 -4.14 -10.22 0.66
N TYR A 174 -4.38 -11.19 -0.24
CA TYR A 174 -4.06 -12.59 -0.02
C TYR A 174 -2.57 -12.79 0.18
N ASN A 175 -1.77 -12.33 -0.77
CA ASN A 175 -0.33 -12.60 -0.79
C ASN A 175 0.45 -11.90 0.34
N LEU A 176 -0.06 -10.78 0.87
CA LEU A 176 0.58 -9.99 1.92
C LEU A 176 0.08 -10.35 3.33
N ILE A 177 -1.24 -10.62 3.51
CA ILE A 177 -1.84 -10.81 4.84
C ILE A 177 -2.67 -12.09 4.93
N ARG A 178 -3.66 -12.29 4.06
CA ARG A 178 -4.67 -13.36 4.28
C ARG A 178 -4.12 -14.78 4.09
N ARG A 179 -3.02 -14.98 3.34
CA ARG A 179 -2.31 -16.28 3.20
C ARG A 179 -1.75 -16.83 4.54
N ALA A 180 -1.71 -16.02 5.60
CA ALA A 180 -1.38 -16.47 6.96
C ALA A 180 -2.62 -16.87 7.81
N GLN A 181 -3.83 -16.68 7.28
CA GLN A 181 -5.12 -16.95 7.92
C GLN A 181 -5.96 -17.98 7.15
N TYR A 182 -5.79 -18.03 5.83
CA TYR A 182 -6.56 -18.83 4.88
C TYR A 182 -5.63 -19.46 3.85
N ASP A 183 -5.99 -20.63 3.35
CA ASP A 183 -5.49 -21.11 2.06
C ASP A 183 -6.19 -20.36 0.90
N ILE A 184 -5.89 -20.73 -0.35
CA ILE A 184 -6.48 -20.05 -1.51
C ILE A 184 -7.92 -20.49 -1.78
N GLU A 185 -8.33 -21.67 -1.32
CA GLU A 185 -9.66 -22.18 -1.58
C GLU A 185 -10.68 -21.50 -0.67
N SER A 186 -10.44 -21.56 0.64
CA SER A 186 -11.19 -20.83 1.66
C SER A 186 -11.19 -19.31 1.45
N TYR A 187 -10.06 -18.71 1.05
CA TYR A 187 -10.03 -17.27 0.74
C TYR A 187 -10.86 -16.92 -0.51
N THR A 188 -10.89 -17.77 -1.53
CA THR A 188 -11.73 -17.52 -2.72
C THR A 188 -13.21 -17.80 -2.48
N ASP A 189 -13.60 -18.56 -1.47
CA ASP A 189 -14.99 -18.60 -1.00
C ASP A 189 -15.37 -17.32 -0.22
N LEU A 190 -14.45 -16.82 0.61
CA LEU A 190 -14.64 -15.59 1.36
C LEU A 190 -14.85 -14.39 0.41
N THR A 191 -13.96 -14.15 -0.55
CA THR A 191 -14.13 -13.02 -1.50
C THR A 191 -15.37 -13.17 -2.39
N VAL A 192 -15.74 -14.40 -2.77
CA VAL A 192 -16.97 -14.67 -3.54
C VAL A 192 -18.24 -14.49 -2.69
N SER A 193 -18.19 -14.68 -1.37
CA SER A 193 -19.31 -14.36 -0.48
C SER A 193 -19.54 -12.84 -0.35
N PHE A 194 -18.47 -12.04 -0.26
CA PHE A 194 -18.56 -10.58 -0.31
C PHE A 194 -19.10 -10.09 -1.66
N ALA A 195 -18.62 -10.65 -2.77
CA ALA A 195 -19.15 -10.38 -4.10
C ALA A 195 -20.66 -10.73 -4.22
N LEU A 196 -21.08 -11.87 -3.65
CA LEU A 196 -22.48 -12.28 -3.65
C LEU A 196 -23.38 -11.30 -2.87
N SER A 197 -22.96 -10.86 -1.69
CA SER A 197 -23.68 -9.85 -0.89
C SER A 197 -23.83 -8.54 -1.66
N PHE A 198 -22.73 -8.02 -2.20
CA PHE A 198 -22.71 -6.79 -2.98
C PHE A 198 -23.66 -6.84 -4.20
N LEU A 199 -23.70 -7.96 -4.92
CA LEU A 199 -24.58 -8.16 -6.07
C LEU A 199 -26.07 -8.26 -5.66
N GLN A 200 -26.37 -8.83 -4.49
CA GLN A 200 -27.71 -8.87 -3.93
C GLN A 200 -28.17 -7.47 -3.47
N GLU A 201 -27.29 -6.66 -2.88
CA GLU A 201 -27.57 -5.26 -2.54
C GLU A 201 -27.82 -4.40 -3.79
N LEU A 202 -27.01 -4.53 -4.85
CA LEU A 202 -27.27 -3.84 -6.12
C LEU A 202 -28.63 -4.21 -6.72
N TYR A 203 -29.02 -5.49 -6.70
CA TYR A 203 -30.34 -5.94 -7.13
C TYR A 203 -31.47 -5.31 -6.28
N GLY A 204 -31.29 -5.27 -4.96
CA GLY A 204 -32.23 -4.61 -4.04
C GLY A 204 -32.36 -3.10 -4.28
N LEU A 205 -31.28 -2.44 -4.69
CA LEU A 205 -31.24 -1.03 -5.09
C LEU A 205 -31.72 -0.77 -6.55
N GLY A 206 -32.30 -1.78 -7.21
CA GLY A 206 -32.98 -1.64 -8.50
C GLY A 206 -32.14 -1.96 -9.74
N ALA A 207 -30.90 -2.46 -9.60
CA ALA A 207 -30.12 -2.94 -10.73
C ALA A 207 -30.78 -4.16 -11.39
N ARG A 208 -30.84 -4.19 -12.74
CA ARG A 208 -31.48 -5.30 -13.49
C ARG A 208 -30.66 -5.86 -14.66
N LYS A 209 -29.57 -5.22 -15.06
CA LYS A 209 -28.65 -5.71 -16.09
C LYS A 209 -27.22 -5.49 -15.59
N VAL A 210 -26.52 -6.55 -15.22
CA VAL A 210 -25.20 -6.47 -14.55
C VAL A 210 -24.17 -7.31 -15.29
N GLY A 211 -23.07 -6.70 -15.72
CA GLY A 211 -21.86 -7.38 -16.16
C GLY A 211 -20.86 -7.51 -15.01
N VAL A 212 -20.62 -8.72 -14.52
CA VAL A 212 -19.61 -9.02 -13.50
C VAL A 212 -18.36 -9.55 -14.18
N PHE A 213 -17.27 -8.79 -14.10
CA PHE A 213 -16.01 -9.17 -14.74
C PHE A 213 -15.24 -10.22 -13.95
N SER A 214 -14.52 -11.07 -14.68
CA SER A 214 -13.55 -12.01 -14.12
C SER A 214 -12.29 -11.30 -13.65
N ALA A 215 -11.55 -11.91 -12.73
CA ALA A 215 -10.15 -11.56 -12.53
C ALA A 215 -9.34 -11.83 -13.83
N PRO A 216 -8.32 -11.02 -14.14
CA PRO A 216 -7.40 -11.24 -15.27
C PRO A 216 -6.40 -12.38 -14.99
N PRO A 217 -5.50 -12.74 -15.92
CA PRO A 217 -4.30 -13.52 -15.61
C PRO A 217 -3.33 -12.72 -14.72
N ILE A 218 -3.68 -12.57 -13.44
CA ILE A 218 -2.95 -11.79 -12.43
C ILE A 218 -1.45 -12.15 -12.44
N GLY A 219 -1.13 -13.45 -12.43
CA GLY A 219 0.26 -13.92 -12.42
C GLY A 219 1.08 -13.52 -13.65
N CYS A 220 0.47 -13.01 -14.73
CA CYS A 220 1.15 -12.55 -15.93
C CYS A 220 1.40 -11.03 -16.02
N VAL A 221 0.82 -10.19 -15.14
CA VAL A 221 1.07 -8.73 -15.18
C VAL A 221 2.50 -8.42 -14.70
N PRO A 222 3.14 -7.31 -15.13
CA PRO A 222 4.56 -7.07 -14.88
C PRO A 222 5.02 -7.13 -13.42
N SER A 223 4.24 -6.57 -12.48
CA SER A 223 4.56 -6.62 -11.04
C SER A 223 4.62 -8.07 -10.53
N GLN A 224 3.65 -8.88 -10.91
CA GLN A 224 3.55 -10.29 -10.52
C GLN A 224 4.61 -11.15 -11.22
N ARG A 225 5.03 -10.78 -12.44
CA ARG A 225 6.21 -11.35 -13.10
C ARG A 225 7.51 -11.02 -12.37
N THR A 226 7.71 -9.78 -11.93
CA THR A 226 8.96 -9.39 -11.24
C THR A 226 9.03 -9.99 -9.84
N ILE A 227 7.93 -9.93 -9.09
CA ILE A 227 7.89 -10.45 -7.72
C ILE A 227 7.81 -11.99 -7.74
N ARG A 228 6.94 -12.61 -8.54
CA ARG A 228 6.58 -14.04 -8.40
C ARG A 228 6.97 -14.91 -9.60
N GLY A 229 7.53 -14.33 -10.66
CA GLY A 229 7.94 -15.02 -11.89
C GLY A 229 9.35 -15.60 -11.90
N GLY A 230 10.10 -15.49 -10.79
CA GLY A 230 11.50 -15.90 -10.69
C GLY A 230 12.46 -15.04 -11.53
N ILE A 231 13.72 -15.48 -11.65
CA ILE A 231 14.78 -14.75 -12.37
C ILE A 231 14.38 -14.45 -13.83
N GLU A 232 13.68 -15.38 -14.48
CA GLU A 232 13.20 -15.24 -15.87
C GLU A 232 11.94 -14.36 -16.03
N ARG A 233 11.36 -13.86 -14.92
CA ARG A 233 10.13 -13.05 -14.89
C ARG A 233 8.97 -13.68 -15.69
N LYS A 234 8.82 -15.00 -15.58
CA LYS A 234 7.73 -15.78 -16.20
C LYS A 234 6.38 -15.44 -15.55
N CYS A 235 5.27 -15.82 -16.18
CA CYS A 235 3.98 -15.71 -15.48
C CYS A 235 3.97 -16.64 -14.27
N SER A 236 3.61 -16.16 -13.08
CA SER A 236 3.41 -17.05 -11.93
C SER A 236 2.19 -17.94 -12.16
N GLN A 237 2.38 -19.25 -12.05
CA GLN A 237 1.28 -20.21 -12.16
C GLN A 237 0.33 -20.14 -10.96
N LYS A 238 0.85 -19.92 -9.74
CA LYS A 238 0.06 -19.95 -8.51
C LYS A 238 -0.98 -18.83 -8.45
N GLU A 239 -0.59 -17.60 -8.77
CA GLU A 239 -1.52 -16.46 -8.78
C GLU A 239 -2.46 -16.48 -10.00
N ASN A 240 -2.10 -17.16 -11.09
CA ASN A 240 -3.03 -17.47 -12.18
C ASN A 240 -4.03 -18.57 -11.81
N GLN A 241 -3.61 -19.61 -11.10
CA GLN A 241 -4.51 -20.65 -10.56
C GLN A 241 -5.50 -20.07 -9.54
N ALA A 242 -5.04 -19.17 -8.67
CA ALA A 242 -5.89 -18.40 -7.76
C ALA A 242 -6.98 -17.61 -8.51
N ALA A 243 -6.60 -16.87 -9.56
CA ALA A 243 -7.54 -16.16 -10.41
C ALA A 243 -8.53 -17.10 -11.12
N ILE A 244 -8.08 -18.24 -11.64
CA ILE A 244 -8.94 -19.26 -12.27
C ILE A 244 -9.95 -19.86 -11.27
N LEU A 245 -9.52 -20.14 -10.03
CA LEU A 245 -10.38 -20.68 -8.98
C LEU A 245 -11.48 -19.68 -8.59
N PHE A 246 -11.10 -18.43 -8.32
CA PHE A 246 -12.02 -17.32 -8.09
C PHE A 246 -13.01 -17.15 -9.25
N ASN A 247 -12.51 -17.13 -10.49
CA ASN A 247 -13.31 -17.00 -11.71
C ASN A 247 -14.35 -18.12 -11.86
N SER A 248 -13.97 -19.37 -11.56
CA SER A 248 -14.89 -20.51 -11.55
C SER A 248 -15.99 -20.35 -10.48
N LYS A 249 -15.59 -19.99 -9.26
CA LYS A 249 -16.51 -19.79 -8.13
C LYS A 249 -17.49 -18.64 -8.38
N ILE A 250 -17.02 -17.46 -8.80
CA ILE A 250 -17.91 -16.30 -9.05
C ILE A 250 -18.82 -16.51 -10.26
N SER A 251 -18.33 -17.15 -11.34
CA SER A 251 -19.17 -17.52 -12.49
C SER A 251 -20.33 -18.43 -12.05
N SER A 252 -20.05 -19.45 -11.23
CA SER A 252 -21.07 -20.35 -10.67
C SER A 252 -22.10 -19.63 -9.78
N LYS A 253 -21.68 -18.66 -8.95
CA LYS A 253 -22.61 -17.84 -8.14
C LYS A 253 -23.43 -16.86 -8.97
N VAL A 254 -22.85 -16.25 -10.01
CA VAL A 254 -23.56 -15.41 -10.98
C VAL A 254 -24.64 -16.24 -11.70
N ASP A 255 -24.29 -17.44 -12.14
CA ASP A 255 -25.20 -18.40 -12.74
C ASP A 255 -26.33 -18.84 -11.80
N ALA A 256 -26.09 -18.87 -10.49
CA ALA A 256 -27.10 -19.17 -9.48
C ALA A 256 -28.03 -17.97 -9.23
N LEU A 257 -27.49 -16.75 -9.07
CA LEU A 257 -28.28 -15.51 -8.94
C LEU A 257 -29.22 -15.31 -10.14
N SER A 258 -28.73 -15.52 -11.36
CA SER A 258 -29.50 -15.38 -12.61
C SER A 258 -30.71 -16.33 -12.66
N LYS A 259 -30.62 -17.50 -11.99
CA LYS A 259 -31.70 -18.49 -11.86
C LYS A 259 -32.62 -18.19 -10.67
N GLN A 260 -32.10 -17.57 -9.61
CA GLN A 260 -32.86 -17.17 -8.42
C GLN A 260 -33.74 -15.94 -8.65
N PHE A 261 -33.29 -15.00 -9.48
CA PHE A 261 -33.96 -13.73 -9.76
C PHE A 261 -34.16 -13.55 -11.28
N PRO A 262 -35.26 -14.05 -11.88
CA PRO A 262 -35.45 -14.10 -13.34
C PRO A 262 -35.49 -12.74 -14.06
N ASP A 263 -35.72 -11.64 -13.34
CA ASP A 263 -35.64 -10.27 -13.84
C ASP A 263 -34.21 -9.68 -13.74
N PHE A 264 -33.32 -10.29 -12.97
CA PHE A 264 -31.93 -9.88 -12.78
C PHE A 264 -31.02 -10.48 -13.86
N ARG A 265 -30.86 -9.77 -14.97
CA ARG A 265 -29.99 -10.16 -16.09
C ARG A 265 -28.52 -9.92 -15.76
N ILE A 266 -28.01 -10.74 -14.85
CA ILE A 266 -26.60 -10.80 -14.46
C ILE A 266 -25.83 -11.74 -15.38
N VAL A 267 -24.65 -11.31 -15.84
CA VAL A 267 -23.79 -12.02 -16.81
C VAL A 267 -22.33 -11.97 -16.35
N TYR A 268 -21.64 -13.11 -16.40
CA TYR A 268 -20.20 -13.21 -16.14
C TYR A 268 -19.40 -12.85 -17.41
N LEU A 269 -18.44 -11.93 -17.27
CA LEU A 269 -17.64 -11.35 -18.35
C LEU A 269 -16.16 -11.74 -18.22
N ASP A 270 -15.74 -12.69 -19.04
CA ASP A 270 -14.38 -13.24 -19.09
C ASP A 270 -13.38 -12.24 -19.70
N VAL A 271 -12.55 -11.63 -18.84
CA VAL A 271 -11.38 -10.81 -19.24
C VAL A 271 -10.08 -11.63 -19.20
N PHE A 272 -10.10 -12.81 -18.55
CA PHE A 272 -8.93 -13.66 -18.37
C PHE A 272 -8.37 -14.14 -19.71
N ASN A 273 -9.22 -14.72 -20.55
CA ASN A 273 -8.80 -15.28 -21.84
C ASN A 273 -8.43 -14.21 -22.89
N PRO A 274 -9.16 -13.08 -23.03
CA PRO A 274 -8.73 -11.96 -23.86
C PRO A 274 -7.31 -11.46 -23.54
N LEU A 275 -7.03 -11.09 -22.28
CA LEU A 275 -5.69 -10.57 -21.92
C LEU A 275 -4.61 -11.65 -22.08
N LEU A 276 -4.90 -12.91 -21.75
CA LEU A 276 -3.96 -14.01 -21.97
C LEU A 276 -3.70 -14.27 -23.47
N SER A 277 -4.68 -14.06 -24.34
CA SER A 277 -4.51 -14.16 -25.80
C SER A 277 -3.56 -13.07 -26.32
N LEU A 278 -3.70 -11.83 -25.85
CA LEU A 278 -2.81 -10.72 -26.18
C LEU A 278 -1.37 -11.02 -25.73
N ILE A 279 -1.18 -11.51 -24.50
CA ILE A 279 0.14 -11.83 -23.94
C ILE A 279 0.81 -13.01 -24.67
N LYS A 280 0.03 -14.01 -25.13
CA LYS A 280 0.55 -15.17 -25.87
C LYS A 280 0.79 -14.89 -27.36
N ASN A 281 0.07 -13.96 -27.98
CA ASN A 281 0.10 -13.71 -29.42
C ASN A 281 0.30 -12.21 -29.77
N PRO A 282 1.25 -11.50 -29.17
CA PRO A 282 1.30 -10.03 -29.20
C PRO A 282 1.38 -9.45 -30.62
N ALA A 283 2.19 -10.06 -31.50
CA ALA A 283 2.34 -9.62 -32.88
C ALA A 283 1.01 -9.64 -33.68
N ARG A 284 0.09 -10.56 -33.38
CA ARG A 284 -1.26 -10.60 -34.00
C ARG A 284 -2.08 -9.34 -33.72
N TYR A 285 -1.80 -8.69 -32.60
CA TYR A 285 -2.47 -7.47 -32.12
C TYR A 285 -1.58 -6.22 -32.27
N GLY A 286 -0.43 -6.35 -32.94
CA GLY A 286 0.55 -5.28 -33.11
C GLY A 286 1.20 -4.81 -31.81
N PHE A 287 1.36 -5.69 -30.83
CA PHE A 287 2.18 -5.44 -29.63
C PHE A 287 3.56 -6.10 -29.78
N GLU A 288 4.54 -5.52 -29.12
CA GLU A 288 5.93 -6.00 -29.07
C GLU A 288 6.38 -6.28 -27.62
N VAL A 289 5.80 -5.57 -26.62
CA VAL A 289 6.17 -5.70 -25.21
C VAL A 289 5.00 -6.21 -24.35
N VAL A 290 5.24 -7.31 -23.62
CA VAL A 290 4.20 -8.09 -22.90
C VAL A 290 4.53 -8.40 -21.43
N ASN A 291 5.74 -8.08 -20.99
CA ASN A 291 6.32 -8.48 -19.71
C ASN A 291 6.77 -7.30 -18.83
N LYS A 292 6.70 -6.08 -19.35
CA LYS A 292 6.89 -4.83 -18.61
C LYS A 292 5.87 -3.77 -19.03
N GLY A 293 5.59 -2.82 -18.15
CA GLY A 293 4.86 -1.60 -18.46
C GLY A 293 5.65 -0.69 -19.40
N CYS A 294 4.95 0.31 -19.97
CA CYS A 294 5.56 1.43 -20.68
C CYS A 294 6.24 2.41 -19.71
N CYS A 295 5.65 2.64 -18.53
CA CYS A 295 6.11 3.59 -17.53
C CYS A 295 7.29 3.07 -16.69
N GLY A 296 8.27 3.93 -16.43
CA GLY A 296 9.46 3.59 -15.63
C GLY A 296 10.29 2.47 -16.24
N THR A 297 10.91 1.64 -15.40
CA THR A 297 11.50 0.37 -15.87
C THR A 297 10.42 -0.66 -16.26
N GLY A 298 9.16 -0.41 -15.90
CA GLY A 298 7.97 -1.20 -16.20
C GLY A 298 7.85 -2.49 -15.39
N ASN A 299 8.59 -2.61 -14.28
CA ASN A 299 8.76 -3.86 -13.54
C ASN A 299 7.95 -3.91 -12.23
N ILE A 300 7.86 -2.80 -11.50
CA ILE A 300 7.08 -2.62 -10.25
C ILE A 300 6.26 -1.32 -10.29
N GLU A 301 6.70 -0.33 -11.06
CA GLU A 301 6.16 1.02 -11.17
C GLU A 301 4.66 1.03 -11.45
N VAL A 302 3.88 1.55 -10.50
CA VAL A 302 2.41 1.70 -10.56
C VAL A 302 2.03 2.88 -9.67
N SER A 303 0.99 3.63 -10.07
CA SER A 303 0.53 4.85 -9.42
C SER A 303 1.72 5.78 -9.12
N LEU A 304 1.96 6.16 -7.87
CA LEU A 304 3.05 7.07 -7.46
C LEU A 304 4.46 6.62 -7.88
N LEU A 305 4.71 5.32 -8.08
CA LEU A 305 5.99 4.82 -8.58
C LEU A 305 6.13 4.96 -10.11
N CYS A 306 5.04 5.35 -10.80
CA CYS A 306 5.00 5.73 -12.21
C CYS A 306 4.71 7.25 -12.29
N ASN A 307 5.75 8.07 -12.15
CA ASN A 307 5.62 9.54 -12.05
C ASN A 307 6.63 10.28 -12.94
N ARG A 308 6.55 11.61 -12.99
CA ARG A 308 7.36 12.49 -13.86
C ARG A 308 8.88 12.31 -13.77
N LEU A 309 9.42 11.83 -12.65
CA LEU A 309 10.86 11.53 -12.54
C LEU A 309 11.26 10.40 -13.51
N GLU A 310 10.32 9.52 -13.84
CA GLU A 310 10.45 8.40 -14.75
C GLU A 310 10.09 8.75 -16.21
N ASP A 311 9.69 9.99 -16.52
CA ASP A 311 9.33 10.41 -17.89
C ASP A 311 10.49 10.16 -18.88
N ALA A 312 11.74 10.26 -18.41
CA ALA A 312 12.96 10.05 -19.21
C ALA A 312 13.25 8.57 -19.55
N ILE A 313 12.66 7.60 -18.84
CA ILE A 313 12.80 6.16 -19.14
C ILE A 313 11.47 5.50 -19.59
N THR A 314 10.37 6.23 -19.47
CA THR A 314 9.04 5.84 -19.95
C THR A 314 9.02 5.71 -21.48
N CYS A 315 8.28 4.72 -21.98
CA CYS A 315 8.35 4.33 -23.38
C CYS A 315 7.76 5.40 -24.34
N THR A 316 8.44 5.60 -25.48
CA THR A 316 8.05 6.60 -26.50
C THR A 316 6.80 6.22 -27.30
N ASP A 317 6.50 4.93 -27.45
CA ASP A 317 5.30 4.43 -28.15
C ASP A 317 4.58 3.37 -27.29
N ALA A 318 3.53 3.80 -26.58
CA ALA A 318 2.70 2.91 -25.77
C ALA A 318 1.83 1.96 -26.62
N SER A 319 1.66 2.22 -27.92
CA SER A 319 0.93 1.29 -28.80
C SER A 319 1.65 -0.05 -28.96
N LYS A 320 2.96 -0.12 -28.67
CA LYS A 320 3.73 -1.38 -28.65
C LYS A 320 3.54 -2.20 -27.38
N TYR A 321 2.96 -1.63 -26.34
CA TYR A 321 2.88 -2.21 -25.00
C TYR A 321 1.47 -2.67 -24.66
N ILE A 322 1.34 -3.89 -24.11
CA ILE A 322 0.08 -4.37 -23.53
C ILE A 322 -0.24 -3.60 -22.24
N PHE A 323 0.78 -3.35 -21.42
CA PHE A 323 0.66 -2.73 -20.10
C PHE A 323 1.19 -1.30 -20.11
N TRP A 324 0.42 -0.39 -19.50
CA TRP A 324 0.84 0.99 -19.31
C TRP A 324 1.85 1.08 -18.16
N ASP A 325 1.49 0.56 -17.00
CA ASP A 325 2.34 0.48 -15.81
C ASP A 325 2.59 -0.99 -15.42
N SER A 326 2.97 -1.30 -14.17
CA SER A 326 3.26 -2.67 -13.75
C SER A 326 2.03 -3.57 -13.53
N PHE A 327 0.81 -3.03 -13.63
CA PHE A 327 -0.46 -3.75 -13.49
C PHE A 327 -1.44 -3.50 -14.64
N HIS A 328 -1.65 -2.24 -15.02
CA HIS A 328 -2.81 -1.80 -15.78
C HIS A 328 -2.57 -1.81 -17.31
N PRO A 329 -3.53 -2.27 -18.13
CA PRO A 329 -3.44 -2.19 -19.60
C PRO A 329 -3.33 -0.78 -20.18
N THR A 330 -2.74 -0.67 -21.38
CA THR A 330 -2.83 0.54 -22.23
C THR A 330 -4.23 0.69 -22.83
N GLU A 331 -4.61 1.91 -23.25
CA GLU A 331 -5.88 2.13 -23.98
C GLU A 331 -6.01 1.17 -25.18
N LYS A 332 -4.94 0.98 -25.95
CA LYS A 332 -4.95 0.04 -27.09
C LYS A 332 -5.30 -1.38 -26.65
N ALA A 333 -4.76 -1.85 -25.53
CA ALA A 333 -5.09 -3.16 -24.98
C ALA A 333 -6.55 -3.20 -24.48
N TYR A 334 -7.02 -2.17 -23.76
CA TYR A 334 -8.43 -2.05 -23.35
C TYR A 334 -9.38 -2.07 -24.55
N LYS A 335 -9.08 -1.33 -25.62
CA LYS A 335 -9.89 -1.23 -26.86
C LYS A 335 -10.04 -2.58 -27.56
N ILE A 336 -8.96 -3.38 -27.61
CA ILE A 336 -8.98 -4.72 -28.17
C ILE A 336 -9.77 -5.69 -27.26
N ILE A 337 -9.58 -5.61 -25.94
CA ILE A 337 -10.27 -6.48 -24.96
C ILE A 337 -11.78 -6.18 -24.93
N ALA A 338 -12.18 -4.91 -24.82
CA ALA A 338 -13.58 -4.48 -24.84
C ALA A 338 -14.28 -4.91 -26.14
N SER A 339 -13.61 -4.74 -27.30
CA SER A 339 -14.13 -5.20 -28.58
C SER A 339 -14.39 -6.72 -28.62
N GLN A 340 -13.47 -7.53 -28.07
CA GLN A 340 -13.65 -8.98 -27.99
C GLN A 340 -14.84 -9.37 -27.10
N ILE A 341 -15.01 -8.69 -25.96
CA ILE A 341 -16.12 -8.96 -25.02
C ILE A 341 -17.46 -8.57 -25.64
N VAL A 342 -17.57 -7.39 -26.27
CA VAL A 342 -18.79 -6.97 -26.99
C VAL A 342 -19.12 -7.94 -28.14
N GLN A 343 -18.14 -8.36 -28.92
CA GLN A 343 -18.36 -9.31 -30.03
C GLN A 343 -18.76 -10.72 -29.54
N LYS A 344 -18.24 -11.18 -28.39
CA LYS A 344 -18.60 -12.47 -27.77
C LYS A 344 -20.08 -12.46 -27.33
N HIS A 345 -20.51 -11.41 -26.64
CA HIS A 345 -21.86 -11.36 -26.05
C HIS A 345 -22.96 -10.80 -26.98
N THR A 346 -22.61 -10.30 -28.16
CA THR A 346 -23.58 -9.95 -29.23
C THR A 346 -23.88 -11.10 -30.21
N LYS A 347 -23.18 -12.25 -30.12
CA LYS A 347 -23.25 -13.31 -31.15
C LYS A 347 -23.75 -14.70 -30.73
N GLY A 348 -24.09 -14.96 -29.45
CA GLY A 348 -24.98 -16.09 -29.15
C GLY A 348 -24.85 -16.80 -27.81
N SER A 349 -25.72 -17.80 -27.67
CA SER A 349 -26.08 -18.63 -26.51
C SER A 349 -24.94 -19.19 -25.64
N PHE A 350 -25.24 -19.43 -24.36
CA PHE A 350 -24.39 -20.15 -23.40
C PHE A 350 -24.79 -21.62 -23.26
N THR A 351 -23.81 -22.51 -23.10
CA THR A 351 -24.00 -23.91 -22.71
C THR A 351 -23.11 -24.23 -21.51
N SER A 352 -23.68 -24.76 -20.43
CA SER A 352 -22.97 -25.07 -19.18
C SER A 352 -22.54 -26.54 -19.10
N ALA A 353 -21.42 -26.79 -18.41
CA ALA A 353 -20.95 -28.13 -18.04
C ALA A 353 -20.99 -28.31 -16.52
N LYS A 354 -21.14 -29.55 -16.04
CA LYS A 354 -21.25 -29.90 -14.60
C LYS A 354 -20.02 -30.69 -14.12
N LEU A 355 -19.69 -30.56 -12.84
CA LEU A 355 -18.97 -31.57 -12.04
C LEU A 355 -19.39 -31.47 -10.56
N ASN A 356 -19.05 -32.47 -9.72
CA ASN A 356 -19.60 -32.67 -8.36
C ASN A 356 -18.56 -32.43 -7.22
N ALA A 357 -18.98 -32.56 -5.95
CA ALA A 357 -18.32 -32.03 -4.72
C ALA A 357 -17.76 -33.11 -3.73
N VAL A 358 -17.60 -32.74 -2.41
CA VAL A 358 -17.21 -33.54 -1.18
C VAL A 358 -15.70 -33.45 -0.80
N VAL A 359 -15.20 -33.17 0.43
CA VAL A 359 -15.74 -32.73 1.77
C VAL A 359 -14.63 -32.08 2.68
N ASP A 360 -15.02 -31.54 3.85
CA ASP A 360 -14.25 -30.83 4.92
C ASP A 360 -13.25 -31.65 5.79
N VAL A 361 -12.51 -30.98 6.71
CA VAL A 361 -12.55 -31.07 8.22
C VAL A 361 -11.42 -30.20 8.88
N GLU A 362 -11.61 -29.70 10.12
CA GLU A 362 -10.76 -28.68 10.80
C GLU A 362 -10.12 -29.13 12.19
N PRO A 363 -9.88 -28.36 13.30
CA PRO A 363 -8.55 -28.27 13.97
C PRO A 363 -8.52 -28.57 15.51
N THR A 364 -7.39 -28.26 16.23
CA THR A 364 -7.26 -27.83 17.68
C THR A 364 -5.77 -27.85 18.18
N ILE A 365 -5.36 -27.39 19.39
CA ILE A 365 -5.40 -26.03 20.03
C ILE A 365 -4.58 -25.97 21.38
N SER A 366 -4.06 -24.78 21.80
CA SER A 366 -3.65 -24.39 23.21
C SER A 366 -2.40 -25.07 23.88
N VAL A 367 -1.78 -24.73 25.06
CA VAL A 367 -1.61 -23.61 26.08
C VAL A 367 -0.46 -24.06 27.09
N PHE A 368 0.24 -23.37 28.06
CA PHE A 368 -0.07 -22.36 29.11
C PHE A 368 1.15 -21.59 29.75
N LEU A 369 1.02 -21.18 31.05
CA LEU A 369 1.85 -20.41 32.03
C LEU A 369 2.86 -21.28 32.87
N ALA A 370 3.63 -20.82 33.88
CA ALA A 370 4.38 -19.58 34.25
C ALA A 370 4.78 -19.61 35.77
N CYS A 371 5.78 -18.83 36.25
CA CYS A 371 5.84 -18.32 37.66
C CYS A 371 6.91 -17.23 37.93
N PHE A 372 6.89 -16.63 39.13
CA PHE A 372 7.69 -15.47 39.60
C PHE A 372 8.77 -15.82 40.65
N LEU A 373 9.76 -14.93 40.81
CA LEU A 373 10.37 -14.57 42.11
C LEU A 373 10.88 -13.10 42.09
N THR A 374 11.04 -12.50 43.27
CA THR A 374 11.42 -11.08 43.50
C THR A 374 12.76 -10.94 44.20
N LEU A 375 13.49 -9.83 43.97
CA LEU A 375 14.43 -9.26 44.96
C LEU A 375 14.80 -7.80 44.61
N ASP A 376 14.99 -6.96 45.64
CA ASP A 376 15.36 -5.54 45.52
C ASP A 376 16.81 -5.29 45.97
N VAL A 377 17.52 -4.46 45.20
CA VAL A 377 18.56 -3.53 45.68
C VAL A 377 18.51 -2.27 44.80
N GLU A 378 18.65 -1.09 45.40
CA GLU A 378 18.75 0.17 44.65
C GLU A 378 20.17 0.44 44.13
N SER A 379 20.24 0.82 42.87
CA SER A 379 21.39 1.47 42.23
C SER A 379 20.85 2.37 41.11
N ILE A 380 21.63 3.37 40.68
CA ILE A 380 21.20 4.38 39.71
C ILE A 380 21.30 3.81 38.29
N VAL A 381 20.44 2.83 38.01
CA VAL A 381 20.34 2.09 36.74
C VAL A 381 18.91 2.19 36.23
N ILE A 382 18.75 2.46 34.93
CA ILE A 382 17.44 2.40 34.28
C ILE A 382 17.04 0.92 34.22
N LYS A 383 16.02 0.53 35.00
CA LYS A 383 15.45 -0.84 34.99
C LYS A 383 14.21 -0.98 34.09
N ILE A 384 13.75 0.11 33.46
CA ILE A 384 12.47 0.22 32.73
C ILE A 384 12.65 1.10 31.49
N PHE A 385 12.28 0.58 30.32
CA PHE A 385 12.52 1.26 29.03
C PHE A 385 11.27 1.30 28.14
N TYR A 386 10.92 2.48 27.63
CA TYR A 386 9.88 2.67 26.62
C TYR A 386 10.44 3.23 25.32
N ALA A 387 9.80 2.91 24.20
CA ALA A 387 10.10 3.51 22.91
C ALA A 387 8.81 3.80 22.14
N LEU A 388 8.73 4.97 21.49
CA LEU A 388 7.58 5.40 20.68
C LEU A 388 8.06 6.09 19.39
N GLY A 389 7.17 6.18 18.39
CA GLY A 389 7.40 6.82 17.11
C GLY A 389 7.50 5.84 15.93
N ASP A 390 8.60 5.91 15.17
CA ASP A 390 8.77 5.39 13.81
C ASP A 390 9.53 4.03 13.73
N SER A 391 9.86 3.62 12.49
CA SER A 391 10.54 2.35 12.18
C SER A 391 11.92 2.18 12.81
N ILE A 392 12.58 3.28 13.21
CA ILE A 392 13.88 3.25 13.91
C ILE A 392 13.72 2.62 15.31
N LEU A 393 12.53 2.69 15.90
CA LEU A 393 12.24 2.20 17.26
C LEU A 393 11.18 1.08 17.30
N ASP A 394 10.64 0.66 16.16
CA ASP A 394 9.66 -0.44 16.06
C ASP A 394 10.33 -1.83 16.01
N PRO A 395 10.18 -2.67 17.06
CA PRO A 395 10.68 -4.04 17.07
C PRO A 395 9.73 -5.05 16.40
N GLY A 396 8.52 -4.63 15.99
CA GLY A 396 7.53 -5.46 15.30
C GLY A 396 6.06 -5.20 15.63
N ASN A 397 5.64 -4.04 16.13
CA ASN A 397 4.23 -3.70 16.33
C ASN A 397 3.46 -3.75 15.00
N ASN A 398 4.09 -3.32 13.91
CA ASN A 398 3.54 -3.41 12.57
C ASN A 398 3.15 -4.84 12.15
N ASN A 399 3.74 -5.88 12.76
CA ASN A 399 3.35 -7.27 12.51
C ASN A 399 1.87 -7.53 12.86
N TYR A 400 1.36 -6.88 13.90
CA TYR A 400 0.08 -7.17 14.55
C TYR A 400 -1.08 -6.26 14.11
N ILE A 401 -0.82 -5.27 13.24
CA ILE A 401 -1.82 -4.39 12.64
C ILE A 401 -2.04 -4.67 11.14
N ALA A 402 -3.07 -4.06 10.56
CA ALA A 402 -3.40 -4.14 9.14
C ALA A 402 -2.64 -3.08 8.31
N THR A 403 -1.33 -3.27 8.17
CA THR A 403 -0.44 -2.46 7.30
C THR A 403 0.31 -3.34 6.30
N ILE A 404 0.76 -2.75 5.18
CA ILE A 404 1.76 -3.38 4.30
C ILE A 404 3.20 -3.19 4.82
N VAL A 405 3.45 -2.24 5.74
CA VAL A 405 4.79 -1.86 6.22
C VAL A 405 5.28 -2.84 7.29
N LYS A 406 5.55 -4.09 6.90
CA LYS A 406 6.01 -5.18 7.79
C LYS A 406 7.43 -5.65 7.45
N CYS A 407 8.13 -6.18 8.46
CA CYS A 407 9.52 -6.66 8.36
C CYS A 407 9.74 -7.98 9.14
N ASN A 408 8.73 -8.86 9.14
CA ASN A 408 8.78 -10.18 9.81
C ASN A 408 9.24 -11.35 8.91
N PHE A 409 9.64 -11.05 7.67
CA PHE A 409 10.09 -12.01 6.66
C PHE A 409 11.54 -11.80 6.26
N SER A 410 12.17 -12.83 5.67
CA SER A 410 13.54 -12.72 5.14
C SER A 410 13.61 -11.64 4.06
N PRO A 411 14.67 -10.81 4.01
CA PRO A 411 15.92 -10.97 4.76
C PRO A 411 16.00 -10.22 6.12
N TYR A 412 14.93 -9.54 6.56
CA TYR A 412 14.92 -8.77 7.82
C TYR A 412 15.18 -9.64 9.06
N GLY A 413 15.92 -9.11 10.02
CA GLY A 413 16.26 -9.79 11.27
C GLY A 413 17.14 -11.04 11.12
N ARG A 414 17.82 -11.24 9.98
CA ARG A 414 18.65 -12.44 9.72
C ARG A 414 19.72 -12.69 10.81
N ASP A 415 20.32 -11.62 11.34
CA ASP A 415 21.41 -11.71 12.32
C ASP A 415 20.89 -11.94 13.76
N LEU A 416 19.58 -11.79 14.00
CA LEU A 416 18.90 -12.13 15.26
C LEU A 416 18.75 -13.64 15.48
N LYS A 417 19.16 -14.46 14.49
CA LYS A 417 19.03 -15.93 14.48
C LYS A 417 17.58 -16.40 14.69
N GLY A 418 16.64 -15.69 14.07
CA GLY A 418 15.20 -16.00 14.10
C GLY A 418 14.40 -15.45 15.28
N ARG A 419 15.05 -14.86 16.30
CA ARG A 419 14.39 -14.28 17.49
C ARG A 419 13.70 -12.94 17.16
N ARG A 420 12.52 -12.69 17.76
CA ARG A 420 11.74 -11.42 17.74
C ARG A 420 11.87 -10.63 16.40
N LYS A 421 11.32 -11.20 15.31
CA LYS A 421 11.29 -10.58 13.97
C LYS A 421 10.34 -9.37 13.90
N GLY A 422 10.55 -8.47 12.94
CA GLY A 422 9.74 -7.25 12.75
C GLY A 422 10.56 -5.96 12.68
N ARG A 423 11.83 -6.01 13.11
CA ARG A 423 12.79 -4.90 13.08
C ARG A 423 13.15 -4.49 11.66
N PHE A 424 13.20 -3.18 11.42
CA PHE A 424 13.61 -2.57 10.15
C PHE A 424 15.15 -2.55 10.00
N SER A 425 15.79 -3.73 10.12
CA SER A 425 17.23 -3.93 9.94
C SER A 425 17.58 -5.41 9.72
N ASN A 426 18.86 -5.71 9.50
CA ASN A 426 19.38 -7.08 9.55
C ASN A 426 19.42 -7.66 10.98
N GLY A 427 19.47 -6.81 12.00
CA GLY A 427 19.64 -7.20 13.41
C GLY A 427 18.95 -6.25 14.39
N LYS A 428 19.61 -5.97 15.52
CA LYS A 428 19.16 -5.02 16.55
C LYS A 428 18.99 -3.59 16.03
N ILE A 429 18.01 -2.90 16.62
CA ILE A 429 17.72 -1.47 16.39
C ILE A 429 18.12 -0.63 17.62
N PRO A 430 18.16 0.72 17.55
CA PRO A 430 18.56 1.57 18.69
C PRO A 430 17.79 1.32 19.99
N ALA A 431 16.50 0.95 19.91
CA ALA A 431 15.72 0.53 21.08
C ALA A 431 16.36 -0.65 21.82
N ASP A 432 16.84 -1.66 21.10
CA ASP A 432 17.53 -2.82 21.67
C ASP A 432 18.86 -2.42 22.29
N PHE A 433 19.68 -1.65 21.56
CA PHE A 433 21.01 -1.25 22.02
C PHE A 433 20.97 -0.36 23.28
N VAL A 434 19.96 0.50 23.43
CA VAL A 434 19.80 1.30 24.67
C VAL A 434 19.27 0.45 25.82
N ALA A 435 18.31 -0.45 25.58
CA ALA A 435 17.80 -1.35 26.61
C ALA A 435 18.86 -2.38 27.07
N GLU A 436 19.73 -2.83 26.16
CA GLU A 436 20.85 -3.73 26.44
C GLU A 436 21.95 -3.01 27.24
N TYR A 437 22.33 -1.78 26.85
CA TYR A 437 23.36 -1.00 27.53
C TYR A 437 23.01 -0.71 29.00
N TYR A 438 21.75 -0.41 29.31
CA TYR A 438 21.29 -0.20 30.68
C TYR A 438 20.89 -1.50 31.42
N GLY A 439 21.08 -2.68 30.80
CA GLY A 439 20.79 -3.97 31.45
C GLY A 439 19.29 -4.29 31.62
N VAL A 440 18.41 -3.62 30.88
CA VAL A 440 16.95 -3.83 30.94
C VAL A 440 16.54 -5.12 30.21
N LYS A 441 16.96 -5.27 28.95
CA LYS A 441 16.70 -6.46 28.11
C LYS A 441 17.52 -6.41 26.82
N GLU A 442 17.89 -7.59 26.31
CA GLU A 442 18.68 -7.74 25.08
C GLU A 442 17.90 -7.37 23.80
N LEU A 443 16.57 -7.58 23.81
CA LEU A 443 15.66 -7.30 22.69
C LEU A 443 14.33 -6.76 23.24
N VAL A 444 13.98 -5.52 22.88
CA VAL A 444 12.72 -4.88 23.28
C VAL A 444 11.54 -5.53 22.54
N PRO A 445 10.46 -5.96 23.24
CA PRO A 445 9.29 -6.49 22.56
C PRO A 445 8.34 -5.36 22.08
N PRO A 446 7.58 -5.60 21.00
CA PRO A 446 6.46 -4.74 20.63
C PRO A 446 5.27 -4.94 21.56
N TYR A 447 4.61 -3.87 21.98
CA TYR A 447 3.45 -3.90 22.88
C TYR A 447 2.24 -4.68 22.33
N LEU A 448 2.11 -4.77 21.00
CA LEU A 448 1.01 -5.52 20.37
C LEU A 448 1.27 -7.03 20.26
N ASP A 449 2.40 -7.55 20.74
CA ASP A 449 2.68 -8.99 20.74
C ASP A 449 1.78 -9.72 21.76
N PRO A 450 0.89 -10.63 21.31
CA PRO A 450 -0.03 -11.33 22.21
C PRO A 450 0.65 -12.36 23.11
N SER A 451 1.95 -12.64 22.91
CA SER A 451 2.75 -13.50 23.79
C SER A 451 3.39 -12.74 24.97
N LEU A 452 3.21 -11.43 25.08
CA LEU A 452 3.71 -10.61 26.18
C LEU A 452 3.23 -11.11 27.54
N GLN A 453 4.17 -11.28 28.46
CA GLN A 453 3.89 -11.59 29.86
C GLN A 453 4.10 -10.35 30.74
N LEU A 454 3.57 -10.37 31.95
CA LEU A 454 3.58 -9.20 32.85
C LEU A 454 5.02 -8.71 33.14
N GLN A 455 6.01 -9.59 33.22
CA GLN A 455 7.41 -9.21 33.41
C GLN A 455 8.03 -8.47 32.22
N ASP A 456 7.59 -8.72 30.97
CA ASP A 456 7.99 -7.89 29.83
C ASP A 456 7.42 -6.47 29.97
N LEU A 457 6.17 -6.35 30.46
CA LEU A 457 5.51 -5.06 30.70
C LEU A 457 6.17 -4.26 31.83
N LEU A 458 6.50 -4.91 32.95
CA LEU A 458 7.13 -4.26 34.13
C LEU A 458 8.56 -3.75 33.85
N THR A 459 9.23 -4.29 32.83
CA THR A 459 10.54 -3.82 32.33
C THR A 459 10.44 -2.93 31.09
N GLY A 460 9.21 -2.69 30.60
CA GLY A 460 8.91 -1.78 29.50
C GLY A 460 9.03 -2.36 28.08
N VAL A 461 8.35 -1.72 27.13
CA VAL A 461 8.07 -2.22 25.77
C VAL A 461 8.14 -1.08 24.75
N SER A 462 8.17 -1.41 23.44
CA SER A 462 8.01 -0.40 22.38
C SER A 462 6.56 -0.32 21.90
N PHE A 463 6.07 0.90 21.72
CA PHE A 463 4.80 1.26 21.08
C PHE A 463 5.00 1.84 19.67
N ALA A 464 6.26 2.06 19.26
CA ALA A 464 6.61 2.61 17.96
C ALA A 464 6.12 1.73 16.80
N SER A 465 5.87 2.34 15.64
CA SER A 465 5.23 1.75 14.46
C SER A 465 5.92 2.25 13.20
N GLY A 466 6.40 1.34 12.35
CA GLY A 466 7.03 1.70 11.08
C GLY A 466 6.10 2.52 10.17
N ALA A 467 6.65 3.55 9.51
CA ALA A 467 5.93 4.58 8.77
C ALA A 467 4.99 5.48 9.62
N SER A 468 5.26 5.63 10.92
CA SER A 468 4.64 6.67 11.75
C SER A 468 5.34 8.01 11.60
N GLY A 469 4.56 9.08 11.50
CA GLY A 469 5.04 10.47 11.55
C GLY A 469 4.41 11.29 12.68
N TYR A 470 4.90 12.50 12.92
CA TYR A 470 4.24 13.47 13.80
C TYR A 470 3.02 14.11 13.12
N ASP A 471 2.99 14.17 11.79
CA ASP A 471 1.76 14.45 11.04
C ASP A 471 0.87 13.19 11.00
N PRO A 472 -0.37 13.22 11.52
CA PRO A 472 -1.29 12.08 11.46
C PRO A 472 -1.58 11.57 10.04
N LEU A 473 -1.39 12.41 9.01
CA LEU A 473 -1.52 12.00 7.60
C LEU A 473 -0.48 10.94 7.22
N THR A 474 0.75 11.04 7.73
CA THR A 474 1.86 10.12 7.43
C THR A 474 1.49 8.68 7.82
N SER A 475 1.08 8.47 9.06
CA SER A 475 0.67 7.15 9.56
C SER A 475 -0.59 6.63 8.87
N LYS A 476 -1.55 7.52 8.56
CA LYS A 476 -2.79 7.16 7.85
C LYS A 476 -2.52 6.57 6.47
N LEU A 477 -1.64 7.19 5.69
CA LEU A 477 -1.28 6.73 4.33
C LEU A 477 -0.63 5.34 4.31
N ALA A 478 0.00 4.92 5.41
CA ALA A 478 0.61 3.60 5.57
C ALA A 478 -0.26 2.58 6.33
N SER A 479 -1.46 2.96 6.80
CA SER A 479 -2.22 2.22 7.81
C SER A 479 -1.40 1.82 9.07
N ALA A 480 -0.47 2.70 9.47
CA ALA A 480 0.39 2.56 10.64
C ALA A 480 -0.23 3.25 11.89
N LEU A 481 0.30 2.99 13.08
CA LEU A 481 -0.15 3.65 14.32
C LEU A 481 0.34 5.09 14.36
N SER A 482 -0.58 6.05 14.41
CA SER A 482 -0.25 7.46 14.64
C SER A 482 0.28 7.69 16.07
N PRO A 483 0.96 8.82 16.35
CA PRO A 483 1.36 9.18 17.71
C PRO A 483 0.18 9.19 18.69
N SER A 484 -1.02 9.54 18.23
CA SER A 484 -2.26 9.44 19.02
C SER A 484 -2.63 8.00 19.35
N ASP A 485 -2.58 7.07 18.39
CA ASP A 485 -2.81 5.65 18.64
C ASP A 485 -1.77 5.09 19.63
N GLN A 486 -0.50 5.50 19.49
CA GLN A 486 0.58 5.09 20.39
C GLN A 486 0.39 5.64 21.82
N LEU A 487 -0.16 6.85 21.99
CA LEU A 487 -0.59 7.36 23.30
C LEU A 487 -1.74 6.55 23.90
N GLU A 488 -2.75 6.14 23.12
CA GLU A 488 -3.84 5.29 23.62
C GLU A 488 -3.34 3.88 23.99
N LEU A 489 -2.42 3.31 23.22
CA LEU A 489 -1.75 2.06 23.57
C LEU A 489 -0.94 2.20 24.88
N PHE A 490 -0.25 3.34 25.09
CA PHE A 490 0.48 3.63 26.32
C PHE A 490 -0.45 3.86 27.53
N LYS A 491 -1.60 4.53 27.36
CA LYS A 491 -2.65 4.62 28.39
C LYS A 491 -3.21 3.24 28.74
N GLY A 492 -3.45 2.39 27.74
CA GLY A 492 -3.85 0.99 27.93
C GLY A 492 -2.78 0.16 28.66
N TYR A 493 -1.49 0.42 28.41
CA TYR A 493 -0.39 -0.16 29.17
C TYR A 493 -0.41 0.28 30.64
N ILE A 494 -0.56 1.58 30.92
CA ILE A 494 -0.66 2.13 32.28
C ILE A 494 -1.84 1.48 33.02
N SER A 495 -3.00 1.32 32.36
CA SER A 495 -4.16 0.61 32.92
C SER A 495 -3.84 -0.84 33.28
N LYS A 496 -3.25 -1.62 32.35
CA LYS A 496 -2.86 -3.03 32.61
C LYS A 496 -1.88 -3.16 33.77
N VAL A 497 -0.87 -2.29 33.85
CA VAL A 497 0.11 -2.31 34.95
C VAL A 497 -0.52 -1.87 36.28
N LYS A 498 -1.40 -0.86 36.27
CA LYS A 498 -2.16 -0.43 37.46
C LYS A 498 -3.04 -1.55 38.03
N SER A 499 -3.70 -2.32 37.17
CA SER A 499 -4.46 -3.51 37.60
C SER A 499 -3.59 -4.64 38.15
N ALA A 500 -2.29 -4.70 37.79
CA ALA A 500 -1.40 -5.79 38.17
C ALA A 500 -0.52 -5.50 39.41
N VAL A 501 -0.09 -4.25 39.61
CA VAL A 501 0.81 -3.86 40.73
C VAL A 501 0.32 -2.67 41.56
N GLY A 502 -0.82 -2.08 41.22
CA GLY A 502 -1.41 -0.94 41.93
C GLY A 502 -0.92 0.44 41.45
N GLU A 503 -1.61 1.48 41.90
CA GLU A 503 -1.42 2.89 41.52
C GLU A 503 0.02 3.38 41.73
N GLU A 504 0.49 3.33 42.98
CA GLU A 504 1.79 3.86 43.41
C GLU A 504 2.96 3.21 42.67
N LYS A 505 2.97 1.87 42.57
CA LYS A 505 4.00 1.12 41.84
C LYS A 505 3.97 1.42 40.35
N THR A 506 2.79 1.68 39.76
CA THR A 506 2.66 2.09 38.36
C THR A 506 3.21 3.50 38.14
N ALA A 507 2.89 4.44 39.03
CA ALA A 507 3.47 5.79 38.98
C ALA A 507 5.00 5.77 39.12
N ALA A 508 5.55 4.92 40.00
CA ALA A 508 6.99 4.70 40.12
C ALA A 508 7.59 4.05 38.86
N ILE A 509 6.92 3.08 38.26
CA ILE A 509 7.34 2.40 37.01
C ILE A 509 7.41 3.39 35.84
N VAL A 510 6.41 4.25 35.67
CA VAL A 510 6.37 5.23 34.58
C VAL A 510 7.37 6.36 34.81
N SER A 511 7.46 6.91 36.02
CA SER A 511 8.36 8.04 36.32
C SER A 511 9.85 7.66 36.38
N LYS A 512 10.22 6.46 36.83
CA LYS A 512 11.63 6.01 36.87
C LYS A 512 12.17 5.57 35.49
N SER A 513 11.30 5.33 34.50
CA SER A 513 11.63 4.86 33.15
C SER A 513 12.53 5.81 32.34
N LEU A 514 13.20 5.26 31.31
CA LEU A 514 13.68 6.03 30.15
C LEU A 514 12.73 5.79 28.97
N CYS A 515 12.28 6.87 28.36
CA CYS A 515 11.52 6.86 27.11
C CYS A 515 12.38 7.37 25.95
N LEU A 516 12.38 6.66 24.82
CA LEU A 516 12.91 7.17 23.55
C LEU A 516 11.78 7.49 22.57
N ILE A 517 11.98 8.53 21.77
CA ILE A 517 11.06 8.96 20.71
C ILE A 517 11.88 9.18 19.42
N SER A 518 11.43 8.61 18.31
CA SER A 518 11.99 8.83 16.96
C SER A 518 10.83 9.02 16.00
N SER A 519 10.68 10.20 15.39
CA SER A 519 9.60 10.48 14.43
C SER A 519 9.94 11.76 13.66
N GLY A 520 9.17 12.08 12.62
CA GLY A 520 9.45 13.18 11.68
C GLY A 520 10.25 12.75 10.45
N SER A 521 10.90 11.58 10.49
CA SER A 521 11.61 11.00 9.34
C SER A 521 10.67 10.74 8.17
N ASP A 522 9.56 10.04 8.42
CA ASP A 522 8.56 9.70 7.41
C ASP A 522 7.70 10.92 6.99
N ASP A 523 7.50 11.91 7.89
CA ASP A 523 6.80 13.16 7.57
C ASP A 523 7.51 13.94 6.45
N ILE A 524 8.84 13.95 6.48
CA ILE A 524 9.67 14.66 5.52
C ILE A 524 9.84 13.82 4.26
N ALA A 525 10.34 12.59 4.41
CA ALA A 525 10.72 11.75 3.26
C ALA A 525 9.53 11.29 2.42
N ASN A 526 8.44 10.88 3.09
CA ASN A 526 7.29 10.28 2.42
C ASN A 526 6.20 11.34 2.21
N ASN A 527 5.64 11.90 3.30
CA ASN A 527 4.44 12.73 3.24
C ASN A 527 4.67 14.15 2.64
N TYR A 528 5.92 14.62 2.55
CA TYR A 528 6.25 15.93 2.01
C TYR A 528 7.15 15.93 0.77
N GLU A 529 8.25 15.18 0.73
CA GLU A 529 9.13 15.16 -0.45
C GLU A 529 8.58 14.27 -1.57
N LEU A 530 8.37 12.98 -1.29
CA LEU A 530 7.86 11.98 -2.24
C LEU A 530 6.40 12.25 -2.63
N LEU A 531 5.53 12.52 -1.66
CA LEU A 531 4.10 12.72 -1.87
C LEU A 531 3.79 14.22 -1.95
N PRO A 532 3.06 14.70 -2.98
CA PRO A 532 2.80 16.12 -3.15
C PRO A 532 1.81 16.71 -2.13
N PHE A 533 1.15 15.88 -1.31
CA PHE A 533 -0.01 16.28 -0.48
C PHE A 533 0.26 17.45 0.46
N ARG A 534 1.39 17.48 1.16
CA ARG A 534 1.70 18.59 2.09
C ARG A 534 2.39 19.77 1.43
N ARG A 535 3.32 19.52 0.50
CA ARG A 535 4.00 20.55 -0.32
C ARG A 535 3.07 21.29 -1.33
N ALA A 536 1.81 20.85 -1.47
CA ALA A 536 0.77 21.59 -2.19
C ALA A 536 0.04 22.63 -1.31
N HIS A 537 0.24 22.60 0.01
CA HIS A 537 -0.49 23.44 0.99
C HIS A 537 0.41 24.17 1.99
N TYR A 538 1.66 23.74 2.13
CA TYR A 538 2.67 24.32 3.04
C TYR A 538 4.00 24.46 2.31
N ASP A 539 4.75 25.51 2.64
CA ASP A 539 6.18 25.61 2.35
C ASP A 539 7.03 24.86 3.40
N ASP A 540 8.33 24.76 3.14
CA ASP A 540 9.29 24.00 3.94
C ASP A 540 9.36 24.51 5.40
N GLU A 541 9.17 25.82 5.66
CA GLU A 541 9.17 26.37 7.02
C GLU A 541 7.82 26.18 7.71
N ALA A 542 6.71 26.44 7.02
CA ALA A 542 5.37 26.21 7.54
C ALA A 542 5.19 24.74 7.98
N TYR A 543 5.66 23.78 7.17
CA TYR A 543 5.56 22.35 7.49
C TYR A 543 6.54 21.91 8.59
N ALA A 544 7.77 22.44 8.61
CA ALA A 544 8.73 22.18 9.70
C ALA A 544 8.25 22.74 11.06
N ASN A 545 7.59 23.91 11.07
CA ASN A 545 6.93 24.45 12.26
C ASN A 545 5.76 23.56 12.70
N LEU A 546 4.92 23.11 11.76
CA LEU A 546 3.74 22.28 12.03
C LEU A 546 4.11 20.95 12.68
N THR A 547 4.99 20.18 12.05
CA THR A 547 5.44 18.86 12.54
C THR A 547 6.18 18.96 13.88
N ALA A 548 7.02 19.99 14.08
CA ALA A 548 7.63 20.24 15.38
C ALA A 548 6.61 20.62 16.47
N SER A 549 5.52 21.30 16.13
CA SER A 549 4.43 21.60 17.07
C SER A 549 3.67 20.34 17.50
N TYR A 550 3.42 19.41 16.57
CA TYR A 550 2.82 18.11 16.88
C TYR A 550 3.75 17.24 17.74
N ALA A 551 5.06 17.26 17.48
CA ALA A 551 6.05 16.65 18.35
C ALA A 551 6.00 17.20 19.79
N SER A 552 5.87 18.53 19.92
CA SER A 552 5.75 19.21 21.21
C SER A 552 4.52 18.76 22.00
N VAL A 553 3.36 18.69 21.35
CA VAL A 553 2.11 18.17 21.94
C VAL A 553 2.25 16.70 22.36
N PHE A 554 2.81 15.85 21.52
CA PHE A 554 3.00 14.42 21.81
C PHE A 554 3.91 14.18 23.04
N ILE A 555 5.04 14.89 23.13
CA ILE A 555 5.94 14.81 24.29
C ILE A 555 5.23 15.32 25.56
N LYS A 556 4.45 16.40 25.45
CA LYS A 556 3.68 16.98 26.55
C LYS A 556 2.64 16.01 27.13
N GLU A 557 1.95 15.23 26.29
CA GLU A 557 1.05 14.18 26.78
C GLU A 557 1.80 13.04 27.49
N LEU A 558 2.99 12.62 27.03
CA LEU A 558 3.80 11.63 27.74
C LEU A 558 4.26 12.13 29.12
N VAL A 559 4.60 13.41 29.26
CA VAL A 559 4.94 14.02 30.55
C VAL A 559 3.71 14.08 31.47
N LYS A 560 2.52 14.44 30.96
CA LYS A 560 1.26 14.38 31.73
C LYS A 560 0.93 12.96 32.20
N LEU A 561 1.21 11.94 31.38
CA LEU A 561 1.04 10.53 31.73
C LEU A 561 2.11 10.00 32.70
N GLY A 562 3.04 10.84 33.17
CA GLY A 562 3.97 10.55 34.25
C GLY A 562 5.41 10.25 33.85
N VAL A 563 5.74 10.28 32.55
CA VAL A 563 7.13 10.03 32.08
C VAL A 563 8.03 11.22 32.48
N ARG A 564 9.25 10.95 32.94
CA ARG A 564 10.19 11.99 33.42
C ARG A 564 11.56 12.02 32.75
N LYS A 565 11.94 11.02 31.96
CA LYS A 565 13.21 10.99 31.20
C LYS A 565 12.90 10.65 29.75
N ILE A 566 13.08 11.61 28.84
CA ILE A 566 12.68 11.51 27.44
C ILE A 566 13.85 11.89 26.55
N GLY A 567 14.34 10.94 25.75
CA GLY A 567 15.29 11.18 24.68
C GLY A 567 14.57 11.28 23.33
N VAL A 568 14.63 12.44 22.67
CA VAL A 568 13.96 12.68 21.38
C VAL A 568 15.01 12.72 20.27
N PHE A 569 14.96 11.78 19.33
CA PHE A 569 15.86 11.72 18.19
C PHE A 569 15.58 12.85 17.20
N SER A 570 16.65 13.42 16.66
CA SER A 570 16.58 14.28 15.47
C SER A 570 16.24 13.46 14.23
N ALA A 571 15.64 14.08 13.22
CA ALA A 571 15.65 13.53 11.87
C ALA A 571 17.10 13.30 11.40
N PRO A 572 17.38 12.21 10.64
CA PRO A 572 18.69 11.94 10.06
C PRO A 572 19.02 12.88 8.89
N PRO A 573 20.21 12.78 8.23
CA PRO A 573 20.42 13.33 6.90
C PRO A 573 19.56 12.58 5.86
N ILE A 574 18.25 12.84 5.87
CA ILE A 574 17.22 12.15 5.07
C ILE A 574 17.60 12.14 3.59
N GLY A 575 18.09 13.26 3.04
CA GLY A 575 18.51 13.34 1.64
C GLY A 575 19.65 12.40 1.26
N CYS A 576 20.42 11.89 2.22
CA CYS A 576 21.51 10.94 1.98
C CYS A 576 21.10 9.45 2.05
N VAL A 577 19.88 9.10 2.48
CA VAL A 577 19.45 7.69 2.49
C VAL A 577 19.24 7.17 1.06
N PRO A 578 19.39 5.86 0.78
CA PRO A 578 19.42 5.37 -0.60
C PRO A 578 18.19 5.68 -1.46
N SER A 579 16.97 5.71 -0.89
CA SER A 579 15.76 6.07 -1.65
C SER A 579 15.76 7.55 -2.03
N GLN A 580 16.07 8.46 -1.11
CA GLN A 580 16.12 9.90 -1.37
C GLN A 580 17.31 10.28 -2.29
N ARG A 581 18.41 9.51 -2.23
CA ARG A 581 19.48 9.53 -3.24
C ARG A 581 18.95 9.15 -4.64
N THR A 582 18.08 8.15 -4.75
CA THR A 582 17.48 7.75 -6.04
C THR A 582 16.46 8.78 -6.55
N LEU A 583 15.59 9.29 -5.67
CA LEU A 583 14.46 10.16 -6.03
C LEU A 583 14.85 11.64 -6.22
N GLY A 584 15.89 12.12 -5.52
CA GLY A 584 16.26 13.54 -5.48
C GLY A 584 17.77 13.82 -5.57
N GLY A 585 18.58 12.81 -5.92
CA GLY A 585 20.04 12.93 -6.04
C GLY A 585 20.58 13.13 -7.45
N GLY A 586 19.71 13.21 -8.46
CA GLY A 586 20.12 13.24 -9.87
C GLY A 586 20.75 11.91 -10.35
N ILE A 587 21.43 11.96 -11.50
CA ILE A 587 21.98 10.77 -12.18
C ILE A 587 23.04 10.07 -11.30
N ASP A 588 23.91 10.83 -10.66
CA ASP A 588 24.94 10.34 -9.72
C ASP A 588 24.36 9.90 -8.35
N ARG A 589 23.04 10.03 -8.18
CA ARG A 589 22.26 9.73 -6.97
C ARG A 589 22.84 10.39 -5.72
N GLU A 590 23.32 11.64 -5.81
CA GLU A 590 23.90 12.40 -4.70
C GLU A 590 22.93 12.60 -3.52
N CYS A 591 23.40 13.12 -2.39
CA CYS A 591 22.50 13.45 -1.30
C CYS A 591 21.55 14.60 -1.69
N SER A 592 20.23 14.37 -1.68
CA SER A 592 19.22 15.41 -1.94
C SER A 592 19.40 16.58 -0.97
N GLN A 593 19.86 17.72 -1.49
CA GLN A 593 20.12 18.91 -0.66
C GLN A 593 18.82 19.53 -0.14
N LYS A 594 17.71 19.40 -0.88
CA LYS A 594 16.37 19.85 -0.45
C LYS A 594 15.90 19.09 0.80
N ALA A 595 15.83 17.76 0.73
CA ALA A 595 15.42 16.92 1.85
C ALA A 595 16.35 17.09 3.07
N ASN A 596 17.67 17.28 2.85
CA ASN A 596 18.61 17.59 3.92
C ASN A 596 18.44 19.00 4.52
N ASN A 597 17.98 19.99 3.76
CA ASN A 597 17.68 21.32 4.28
C ASN A 597 16.41 21.28 5.15
N LEU A 598 15.35 20.62 4.66
CA LEU A 598 14.10 20.45 5.42
C LEU A 598 14.33 19.64 6.72
N ALA A 599 15.13 18.57 6.67
CA ALA A 599 15.54 17.82 7.86
C ALA A 599 16.28 18.69 8.90
N LYS A 600 17.20 19.56 8.48
CA LYS A 600 17.86 20.53 9.39
C LYS A 600 16.88 21.55 9.96
N LEU A 601 15.95 22.04 9.14
CA LEU A 601 14.95 23.03 9.54
C LEU A 601 14.01 22.45 10.60
N PHE A 602 13.43 21.28 10.34
CA PHE A 602 12.66 20.50 11.32
C PHE A 602 13.46 20.27 12.61
N ASN A 603 14.71 19.81 12.51
CA ASN A 603 15.58 19.60 13.68
C ASN A 603 15.80 20.87 14.51
N SER A 604 15.95 22.03 13.87
CA SER A 604 16.05 23.32 14.56
C SER A 604 14.75 23.70 15.29
N LYS A 605 13.60 23.53 14.63
CA LYS A 605 12.28 23.77 15.25
C LYS A 605 12.01 22.80 16.41
N LEU A 606 12.33 21.52 16.24
CA LEU A 606 12.20 20.47 17.25
C LEU A 606 13.06 20.73 18.49
N SER A 607 14.33 21.13 18.31
CA SER A 607 15.19 21.51 19.43
C SER A 607 14.58 22.69 20.21
N SER A 608 14.10 23.72 19.52
CA SER A 608 13.46 24.89 20.16
C SER A 608 12.18 24.52 20.94
N GLN A 609 11.39 23.57 20.43
CA GLN A 609 10.23 23.03 21.15
C GLN A 609 10.65 22.25 22.41
N ILE A 610 11.72 21.44 22.33
CA ILE A 610 12.26 20.71 23.49
C ILE A 610 12.85 21.67 24.54
N ASP A 611 13.52 22.74 24.13
CA ASP A 611 14.01 23.80 25.02
C ASP A 611 12.88 24.60 25.67
N GLY A 612 11.70 24.65 25.03
CA GLY A 612 10.45 25.17 25.61
C GLY A 612 9.85 24.21 26.64
N LEU A 613 9.62 22.95 26.26
CA LEU A 613 9.08 21.91 27.15
C LEU A 613 9.94 21.68 28.39
N SER A 614 11.27 21.77 28.28
CA SER A 614 12.19 21.63 29.41
C SER A 614 12.07 22.78 30.43
N LYS A 615 11.49 23.92 30.04
CA LYS A 615 11.16 25.04 30.94
C LYS A 615 9.74 24.93 31.50
N GLU A 616 8.81 24.36 30.73
CA GLU A 616 7.45 24.07 31.21
C GLU A 616 7.43 22.93 32.24
N PHE A 617 8.31 21.93 32.08
CA PHE A 617 8.36 20.73 32.92
C PHE A 617 9.73 20.55 33.57
N PRO A 618 10.13 21.42 34.54
CA PRO A 618 11.46 21.38 35.16
C PRO A 618 11.77 20.06 35.89
N ASP A 619 10.75 19.34 36.36
CA ASP A 619 10.89 18.01 36.97
C ASP A 619 11.15 16.88 35.94
N SER A 620 11.21 17.20 34.64
CA SER A 620 11.37 16.23 33.55
C SER A 620 12.63 16.54 32.72
N ARG A 621 13.47 15.51 32.51
CA ARG A 621 14.62 15.60 31.61
C ARG A 621 14.22 15.25 30.19
N ILE A 622 13.95 16.26 29.38
CA ILE A 622 13.63 16.13 27.96
C ILE A 622 14.88 16.54 27.15
N VAL A 623 15.44 15.62 26.36
CA VAL A 623 16.75 15.80 25.73
C VAL A 623 16.68 15.56 24.24
N TYR A 624 17.03 16.56 23.46
CA TYR A 624 17.25 16.45 22.01
C TYR A 624 18.54 15.65 21.72
N LEU A 625 18.40 14.56 20.95
CA LEU A 625 19.44 13.60 20.60
C LEU A 625 19.79 13.73 19.10
N ASP A 626 20.91 14.38 18.80
CA ASP A 626 21.43 14.60 17.44
C ASP A 626 21.89 13.29 16.79
N VAL A 627 21.02 12.72 15.95
CA VAL A 627 21.31 11.58 15.04
C VAL A 627 21.89 12.09 13.71
N TYR A 628 21.56 13.33 13.32
CA TYR A 628 21.91 13.92 12.03
C TYR A 628 23.42 13.92 11.79
N ASN A 629 24.20 14.52 12.70
CA ASN A 629 25.63 14.67 12.52
C ASN A 629 26.41 13.34 12.65
N PRO A 630 26.10 12.45 13.62
CA PRO A 630 26.69 11.10 13.66
C PRO A 630 26.51 10.31 12.36
N LEU A 631 25.30 10.23 11.80
CA LEU A 631 25.06 9.46 10.56
C LEU A 631 25.71 10.14 9.34
N LEU A 632 25.65 11.47 9.23
CA LEU A 632 26.37 12.18 8.16
C LEU A 632 27.89 11.99 8.25
N SER A 633 28.44 11.89 9.47
CA SER A 633 29.86 11.60 9.71
C SER A 633 30.25 10.18 9.26
N LEU A 634 29.40 9.17 9.52
CA LEU A 634 29.59 7.81 9.00
C LEU A 634 29.55 7.78 7.46
N ILE A 635 28.58 8.45 6.85
CA ILE A 635 28.41 8.50 5.38
C ILE A 635 29.60 9.20 4.70
N LYS A 636 30.17 10.25 5.31
CA LYS A 636 31.34 10.97 4.80
C LYS A 636 32.67 10.27 5.09
N ASN A 637 32.77 9.47 6.15
CA ASN A 637 34.03 8.84 6.61
C ASN A 637 33.86 7.31 6.83
N PRO A 638 33.35 6.54 5.86
CA PRO A 638 32.91 5.16 6.07
C PRO A 638 34.05 4.22 6.48
N ALA A 639 35.24 4.39 5.87
CA ALA A 639 36.43 3.59 6.16
C ALA A 639 36.86 3.63 7.64
N LYS A 640 36.62 4.75 8.35
CA LYS A 640 36.94 4.88 9.80
C LYS A 640 36.21 3.85 10.67
N ASN A 641 35.12 3.29 10.18
CA ASN A 641 34.31 2.26 10.86
C ASN A 641 34.24 0.95 10.05
N GLY A 642 35.10 0.78 9.04
CA GLY A 642 35.08 -0.37 8.14
C GLY A 642 33.76 -0.52 7.38
N PHE A 643 33.19 0.57 6.88
CA PHE A 643 32.12 0.53 5.87
C PHE A 643 32.71 0.78 4.48
N GLU A 644 32.14 0.13 3.47
CA GLU A 644 32.51 0.22 2.06
C GLU A 644 31.37 0.85 1.24
N VAL A 645 30.10 0.53 1.58
CA VAL A 645 28.91 0.97 0.83
C VAL A 645 28.06 1.93 1.66
N VAL A 646 27.85 3.13 1.11
CA VAL A 646 27.16 4.25 1.78
C VAL A 646 25.93 4.79 1.03
N ASN A 647 25.76 4.42 -0.25
CA ASN A 647 24.79 5.00 -1.18
C ASN A 647 23.71 4.01 -1.65
N LYS A 648 23.73 2.80 -1.10
CA LYS A 648 22.79 1.70 -1.36
C LYS A 648 22.53 0.90 -0.09
N GLY A 649 21.32 0.36 0.03
CA GLY A 649 21.01 -0.69 1.00
C GLY A 649 21.71 -2.00 0.64
N CYS A 650 21.92 -2.85 1.64
CA CYS A 650 22.33 -4.25 1.44
C CYS A 650 21.23 -5.09 0.75
N CYS A 651 19.95 -4.76 0.93
CA CYS A 651 18.81 -5.53 0.44
C CYS A 651 18.41 -5.20 -1.02
N GLY A 652 18.05 -6.21 -1.80
CA GLY A 652 17.63 -6.04 -3.20
C GLY A 652 18.73 -5.45 -4.08
N THR A 653 18.39 -4.49 -4.94
CA THR A 653 19.36 -3.64 -5.65
C THR A 653 19.85 -2.44 -4.83
N GLY A 654 19.22 -2.22 -3.66
CA GLY A 654 19.59 -1.25 -2.64
C GLY A 654 19.20 0.20 -2.95
N VAL A 655 18.28 0.44 -3.88
CA VAL A 655 17.98 1.81 -4.39
C VAL A 655 16.60 2.33 -4.02
N ILE A 656 15.60 1.46 -3.91
CA ILE A 656 14.20 1.80 -3.51
C ILE A 656 13.55 0.72 -2.62
N GLU A 657 14.22 -0.41 -2.42
CA GLU A 657 13.66 -1.57 -1.75
C GLU A 657 13.62 -1.36 -0.23
N VAL A 658 12.40 -1.27 0.31
CA VAL A 658 12.10 -1.18 1.75
C VAL A 658 10.86 -2.03 2.07
N SER A 659 10.80 -2.59 3.27
CA SER A 659 9.72 -3.46 3.76
C SER A 659 9.36 -4.55 2.73
N VAL A 660 8.12 -4.60 2.22
CA VAL A 660 7.64 -5.63 1.28
C VAL A 660 8.39 -5.65 -0.07
N LEU A 661 9.11 -4.60 -0.44
CA LEU A 661 10.01 -4.63 -1.60
C LEU A 661 11.34 -5.33 -1.27
N CYS A 662 11.83 -5.22 -0.03
CA CYS A 662 12.97 -5.95 0.51
C CYS A 662 12.51 -7.32 1.05
N ASN A 663 12.22 -8.27 0.15
CA ASN A 663 11.63 -9.57 0.51
C ASN A 663 12.47 -10.77 0.05
N LYS A 664 12.01 -12.00 0.36
CA LYS A 664 12.74 -13.24 0.07
C LYS A 664 13.09 -13.46 -1.41
N LEU A 665 12.36 -12.88 -2.34
CA LEU A 665 12.64 -13.02 -3.78
C LEU A 665 13.85 -12.16 -4.20
N GLU A 666 14.15 -11.12 -3.41
CA GLU A 666 15.34 -10.27 -3.47
C GLU A 666 16.51 -10.79 -2.60
N GLU A 667 16.33 -11.91 -1.90
CA GLU A 667 17.36 -12.55 -1.05
C GLU A 667 18.62 -12.95 -1.86
N ALA A 668 18.45 -13.27 -3.15
CA ALA A 668 19.56 -13.58 -4.06
C ALA A 668 20.37 -12.35 -4.52
N LYS A 669 19.79 -11.13 -4.45
CA LYS A 669 20.50 -9.87 -4.70
C LYS A 669 21.06 -9.25 -3.41
N THR A 670 20.43 -9.59 -2.28
CA THR A 670 20.78 -9.10 -0.95
C THR A 670 22.23 -9.43 -0.58
N CYS A 671 22.95 -8.44 -0.06
CA CYS A 671 24.39 -8.50 0.13
C CYS A 671 24.80 -9.56 1.18
N LYS A 672 25.89 -10.30 0.86
CA LYS A 672 26.44 -11.35 1.72
C LYS A 672 26.95 -10.84 3.07
N ASN A 673 27.39 -9.59 3.14
CA ASN A 673 27.96 -8.99 4.36
C ASN A 673 27.36 -7.59 4.63
N ALA A 674 26.37 -7.54 5.53
CA ALA A 674 25.74 -6.28 5.95
C ALA A 674 26.71 -5.37 6.71
N SER A 675 27.74 -5.90 7.37
CA SER A 675 28.71 -5.09 8.13
C SER A 675 29.56 -4.16 7.24
N ASN A 676 29.57 -4.36 5.93
CA ASN A 676 30.23 -3.46 4.98
C ASN A 676 29.31 -2.33 4.48
N HIS A 677 28.01 -2.36 4.81
CA HIS A 677 27.01 -1.38 4.40
C HIS A 677 26.56 -0.50 5.58
N ILE A 678 26.41 0.80 5.35
CA ILE A 678 25.75 1.69 6.33
C ILE A 678 24.24 1.39 6.38
N PHE A 679 23.62 1.18 5.22
CA PHE A 679 22.19 0.96 5.07
C PHE A 679 21.84 -0.51 4.84
N TRP A 680 20.80 -0.98 5.53
CA TRP A 680 20.27 -2.32 5.37
C TRP A 680 19.36 -2.42 4.14
N ASP A 681 18.39 -1.51 4.05
CA ASP A 681 17.45 -1.39 2.93
C ASP A 681 17.56 0.02 2.32
N SER A 682 16.59 0.50 1.54
CA SER A 682 16.70 1.83 0.93
C SER A 682 16.55 3.01 1.90
N TYR A 683 16.32 2.77 3.19
CA TYR A 683 16.06 3.82 4.19
C TYR A 683 16.79 3.59 5.52
N HIS A 684 16.74 2.37 6.06
CA HIS A 684 17.13 2.05 7.43
C HIS A 684 18.60 1.62 7.53
N PRO A 685 19.36 2.08 8.54
CA PRO A 685 20.71 1.58 8.83
C PRO A 685 20.82 0.07 9.12
N THR A 686 22.02 -0.48 8.96
CA THR A 686 22.37 -1.84 9.41
C THR A 686 22.56 -1.90 10.93
N GLU A 687 22.45 -3.09 11.51
CA GLU A 687 22.71 -3.34 12.94
C GLU A 687 24.06 -2.76 13.39
N LYS A 688 25.11 -2.90 12.56
CA LYS A 688 26.45 -2.34 12.84
C LYS A 688 26.42 -0.81 12.87
N ALA A 689 25.74 -0.17 11.91
CA ALA A 689 25.59 1.28 11.87
C ALA A 689 24.76 1.77 13.07
N TYR A 690 23.63 1.13 13.37
CA TYR A 690 22.83 1.42 14.57
C TYR A 690 23.62 1.26 15.87
N LYS A 691 24.45 0.21 16.00
CA LYS A 691 25.31 0.02 17.18
C LYS A 691 26.25 1.22 17.38
N ILE A 692 26.96 1.62 16.33
CA ILE A 692 27.92 2.73 16.38
C ILE A 692 27.22 4.06 16.69
N LEU A 693 26.10 4.35 16.02
CA LEU A 693 25.28 5.55 16.28
C LEU A 693 24.78 5.57 17.73
N THR A 694 24.22 4.46 18.19
CA THR A 694 23.62 4.37 19.54
C THR A 694 24.68 4.50 20.63
N SER A 695 25.86 3.88 20.48
CA SER A 695 26.98 4.09 21.41
C SER A 695 27.47 5.55 21.44
N GLN A 696 27.49 6.25 20.29
CA GLN A 696 27.82 7.68 20.27
C GLN A 696 26.77 8.54 20.97
N LEU A 697 25.47 8.24 20.79
CA LEU A 697 24.38 8.93 21.48
C LEU A 697 24.44 8.70 23.00
N ILE A 698 24.59 7.46 23.44
CA ILE A 698 24.71 7.10 24.86
C ILE A 698 25.87 7.87 25.50
N ASN A 699 27.06 7.81 24.90
CA ASN A 699 28.25 8.49 25.43
C ASN A 699 28.11 10.02 25.47
N LYS A 700 27.32 10.63 24.57
CA LYS A 700 27.11 12.08 24.47
C LYS A 700 25.97 12.60 25.36
N TYR A 701 24.98 11.77 25.70
CA TYR A 701 23.72 12.21 26.30
C TYR A 701 23.27 11.47 27.57
N SER A 702 23.89 10.35 27.95
CA SER A 702 23.49 9.57 29.15
C SER A 702 23.43 10.43 30.42
N SER A 703 24.45 11.26 30.66
CA SER A 703 24.53 12.21 31.80
C SER A 703 23.54 13.39 31.75
N ARG A 704 22.76 13.53 30.67
CA ARG A 704 21.65 14.50 30.57
C ARG A 704 20.28 13.86 30.78
N LEU A 705 20.21 12.52 30.73
CA LEU A 705 18.99 11.73 30.93
C LEU A 705 18.92 11.14 32.36
N LEU A 706 20.07 10.70 32.89
CA LEU A 706 20.27 10.15 34.24
C LEU A 706 20.37 11.23 35.32
#